data_AF-A0A165SMP3-F1
#
_entry.id   AF-A0A165SMP3-F1
#
_cell.length_a   1.000
_cell.length_b   1.000
_cell.length_c   1.000
_cell.angle_alpha   90.00
_cell.angle_beta   90.00
_cell.angle_gamma   90.00
#
_symmetry.space_group_name_H-M   'P 1'
#
loop_
_entity.id
_entity.type
_entity.pdbx_description
1 polymer ?
#
loop_
_entity_poly.entity_id
_entity_poly.type
_entity_poly.pdbx_seq_one_letter_code
_entity_poly.pdbx_strand_id
1 'polypeptide(L)'
;MDGLCDEILQLILVELDDPTSFTLVSKRFYHFSQDPYVRATYFLSRHGQMQAIFWAFGRGKLINEKVIDILISCGAYLSRYLVQVAIHHYFRTQAHFVKTTWVRSMSFPVFSYFMIVAARIYGDIPTGKGEDDGSTFASFLTESRFPSALKSVPWEEIRDIIEKYKDPVMVSFPLALAIEPRLLPYAKANGFHMDSKYRDFVFRKMFERPSLTSENRTDEIVRNVRELCRLDPKMFLTRTVAAEICMEAKANEGAYTALKQLDKSGNLLFEIRCAYSHRSFVAIMAQSMVSSDVVRELTKMFVTTRSITTVYTINVLRQLWADYPSDDPTVRLVMLLTVFLSDNCLAHTTPATLKTKLDALGLTPLSRKDIYDVLINPFVERYTPILEYGKVEVGLDSRGIKLLLEEVTLKCLEINCKGKMLKKLLADHEWLKDTITDIVPQRYQIRLEDLPPSEDEKACAAYEATLSRDFVVSRYPLGRQSGVGSRHRAAQAEVAQTVVLALPSEQDAEAEDGGEDGQDMSMEDVGDSSQVEGRIGQDTLTTMIQYDELAPTRTGRRRYHHYGATDSQGKLTYPADAMQVGRWVRTYFGNRSPVTAIFVIHGVINDNVAVLQPDFGYGDPDPFGSQYRVPITLKHFKILQRLGRAPNWSLYHEIQQGAEFYFTEEDYITQDRMKSSGKKVRVKTESTSHSMASIPAAGSNRGEGSRGKKRPRRSAAASVKSYAIPDSDDETIAEEDATISRAMKAQAKKKKFESNLQQWIKHLSVILKEEKKKYKEQKKRLEKTATPGSKVRLPKNEFHKSLTNNLRDLRKRDREKRRLLYGSDVPDEDFSEGDDDEYHERGQKGKKRRISYREID
;
A
#
# COMPACT_ATOMS: atom_id res chain seq x y z
N MET A 1 -8.28 52.22 -3.29
CA MET A 1 -7.92 51.86 -4.67
C MET A 1 -7.23 53.00 -5.40
N ASP A 2 -7.87 54.17 -5.60
CA ASP A 2 -7.25 55.24 -6.41
C ASP A 2 -6.01 55.93 -5.79
N GLY A 3 -5.65 55.61 -4.54
CA GLY A 3 -4.42 56.06 -3.87
C GLY A 3 -3.24 55.07 -3.90
N LEU A 4 -3.35 53.93 -4.59
CA LEU A 4 -2.22 53.00 -4.78
C LEU A 4 -1.21 53.60 -5.77
N CYS A 5 0.09 53.28 -5.64
CA CYS A 5 1.09 53.60 -6.66
C CYS A 5 1.09 52.55 -7.79
N ASP A 6 1.65 52.90 -8.94
CA ASP A 6 1.53 52.11 -10.17
C ASP A 6 2.31 50.78 -10.08
N GLU A 7 3.35 50.70 -9.24
CA GLU A 7 4.10 49.47 -8.95
C GLU A 7 3.21 48.41 -8.25
N ILE A 8 2.38 48.85 -7.29
CA ILE A 8 1.42 47.95 -6.61
C ILE A 8 0.30 47.54 -7.57
N LEU A 9 -0.11 48.42 -8.48
CA LEU A 9 -1.07 48.08 -9.54
C LEU A 9 -0.47 47.06 -10.52
N GLN A 10 0.83 47.13 -10.84
CA GLN A 10 1.53 46.14 -11.65
C GLN A 10 1.52 44.76 -10.98
N LEU A 11 1.87 44.69 -9.69
CA LEU A 11 1.88 43.43 -8.93
C LEU A 11 0.50 42.78 -8.92
N ILE A 12 -0.54 43.55 -8.57
CA ILE A 12 -1.94 43.06 -8.61
C ILE A 12 -2.32 42.56 -10.01
N LEU A 13 -1.90 43.26 -11.07
CA LEU A 13 -2.24 42.89 -12.44
C LEU A 13 -1.52 41.60 -12.89
N VAL A 14 -0.30 41.34 -12.43
CA VAL A 14 0.48 40.10 -12.70
C VAL A 14 -0.17 38.85 -12.09
N GLU A 15 -0.60 38.95 -10.83
CA GLU A 15 -1.20 37.82 -10.10
C GLU A 15 -2.55 37.37 -10.71
N LEU A 16 -3.25 38.24 -11.45
CA LEU A 16 -4.57 37.93 -12.01
C LEU A 16 -4.53 37.01 -13.26
N ASP A 17 -5.24 35.89 -13.16
CA ASP A 17 -5.56 34.97 -14.27
C ASP A 17 -6.14 35.70 -15.49
N ASP A 18 -7.12 36.57 -15.25
CA ASP A 18 -7.68 37.48 -16.25
C ASP A 18 -7.83 38.89 -15.66
N PRO A 19 -6.97 39.85 -16.05
CA PRO A 19 -7.04 41.22 -15.55
C PRO A 19 -8.24 41.99 -16.14
N THR A 20 -8.99 41.45 -17.10
CA THR A 20 -10.11 42.15 -17.77
C THR A 20 -11.08 42.76 -16.76
N SER A 21 -11.58 41.96 -15.81
CA SER A 21 -12.51 42.44 -14.78
C SER A 21 -11.91 43.56 -13.92
N PHE A 22 -10.62 43.47 -13.56
CA PHE A 22 -9.93 44.50 -12.79
C PHE A 22 -9.82 45.82 -13.57
N THR A 23 -9.49 45.76 -14.86
CA THR A 23 -9.38 46.96 -15.71
C THR A 23 -10.71 47.67 -15.92
N LEU A 24 -11.84 46.97 -15.82
CA LEU A 24 -13.18 47.54 -15.99
C LEU A 24 -13.70 48.28 -14.74
N VAL A 25 -13.08 48.09 -13.57
CA VAL A 25 -13.53 48.69 -12.29
C VAL A 25 -13.18 50.18 -12.18
N SER A 26 -12.08 50.65 -12.77
CA SER A 26 -11.67 52.06 -12.71
C SER A 26 -11.05 52.53 -14.02
N LYS A 27 -11.36 53.77 -14.42
CA LYS A 27 -10.71 54.45 -15.57
C LYS A 27 -9.19 54.54 -15.41
N ARG A 28 -8.68 54.67 -14.18
CA ARG A 28 -7.24 54.66 -13.89
C ARG A 28 -6.63 53.29 -14.22
N PHE A 29 -7.27 52.21 -13.77
CA PHE A 29 -6.80 50.83 -14.02
C PHE A 29 -6.89 50.47 -15.50
N TYR A 30 -7.95 50.91 -16.18
CA TYR A 30 -8.05 50.81 -17.63
C TYR A 30 -6.87 51.51 -18.33
N HIS A 31 -6.60 52.78 -18.01
CA HIS A 31 -5.50 53.54 -18.61
C HIS A 31 -4.13 52.91 -18.33
N PHE A 32 -3.86 52.52 -17.07
CA PHE A 32 -2.65 51.82 -16.67
C PHE A 32 -2.45 50.54 -17.50
N SER A 33 -3.49 49.73 -17.68
CA SER A 33 -3.45 48.52 -18.51
C SER A 33 -3.33 48.76 -20.02
N GLN A 34 -3.37 50.01 -20.51
CA GLN A 34 -3.07 50.34 -21.91
C GLN A 34 -1.57 50.48 -22.17
N ASP A 35 -0.74 50.66 -21.14
CA ASP A 35 0.70 50.82 -21.31
C ASP A 35 1.34 49.54 -21.90
N PRO A 36 2.07 49.63 -23.03
CA PRO A 36 2.80 48.50 -23.61
C PRO A 36 3.75 47.79 -22.64
N TYR A 37 4.40 48.54 -21.73
CA TYR A 37 5.33 47.98 -20.74
C TYR A 37 4.59 47.14 -19.70
N VAL A 38 3.51 47.68 -19.12
CA VAL A 38 2.62 46.97 -18.17
C VAL A 38 2.13 45.64 -18.75
N ARG A 39 1.75 45.64 -20.03
CA ARG A 39 1.31 44.44 -20.76
C ARG A 39 2.42 43.44 -21.04
N ALA A 40 3.60 43.89 -21.46
CA ALA A 40 4.73 43.00 -21.68
C ALA A 40 5.20 42.36 -20.36
N THR A 41 5.30 43.15 -19.29
CA THR A 41 5.61 42.67 -17.94
C THR A 41 4.58 41.67 -17.44
N TYR A 42 3.28 41.87 -17.70
CA TYR A 42 2.24 40.88 -17.37
C TYR A 42 2.56 39.49 -17.96
N PHE A 43 2.82 39.41 -19.27
CA PHE A 43 3.11 38.11 -19.89
C PHE A 43 4.45 37.52 -19.45
N LEU A 44 5.48 38.36 -19.26
CA LEU A 44 6.81 37.93 -18.80
C LEU A 44 6.80 37.38 -17.39
N SER A 45 6.26 38.12 -16.42
CA SER A 45 6.22 37.71 -15.02
C SER A 45 5.31 36.49 -14.81
N ARG A 46 4.19 36.42 -15.52
CA ARG A 46 3.19 35.35 -15.33
C ARG A 46 3.53 34.03 -16.04
N HIS A 47 4.14 34.09 -17.22
CA HIS A 47 4.38 32.89 -18.05
C HIS A 47 5.86 32.58 -18.27
N GLY A 48 6.76 33.43 -17.77
CA GLY A 48 8.19 33.35 -18.01
C GLY A 48 8.59 33.70 -19.45
N GLN A 49 9.87 34.02 -19.63
CA GLN A 49 10.46 34.39 -20.93
C GLN A 49 10.14 33.38 -22.05
N MET A 50 10.14 32.08 -21.75
CA MET A 50 9.94 31.01 -22.74
C MET A 50 8.52 30.90 -23.30
N GLN A 51 7.49 31.38 -22.59
CA GLN A 51 6.09 31.24 -23.03
C GLN A 51 5.35 32.58 -23.20
N ALA A 52 5.95 33.71 -22.77
CA ALA A 52 5.31 35.02 -22.80
C ALA A 52 4.69 35.38 -24.17
N ILE A 53 5.43 35.17 -25.28
CA ILE A 53 4.92 35.46 -26.63
C ILE A 53 3.76 34.53 -27.03
N PHE A 54 3.85 33.23 -26.71
CA PHE A 54 2.78 32.27 -26.98
C PHE A 54 1.46 32.65 -26.28
N TRP A 55 1.54 33.05 -25.00
CA TRP A 55 0.36 33.48 -24.25
C TRP A 55 -0.15 34.86 -24.68
N ALA A 56 0.76 35.78 -25.02
CA ALA A 56 0.41 37.08 -25.58
C ALA A 56 -0.37 36.93 -26.89
N PHE A 57 0.07 36.03 -27.79
CA PHE A 57 -0.65 35.71 -29.04
C PHE A 57 -2.07 35.20 -28.78
N GLY A 58 -2.33 34.53 -27.66
CA GLY A 58 -3.68 34.16 -27.22
C GLY A 58 -4.60 35.33 -26.89
N ARG A 59 -4.03 36.51 -26.65
CA ARG A 59 -4.72 37.77 -26.32
C ARG A 59 -4.31 38.88 -27.29
N GLY A 60 -4.35 38.62 -28.60
CA GLY A 60 -3.90 39.53 -29.66
C GLY A 60 -4.49 40.94 -29.64
N LYS A 61 -5.66 41.16 -29.00
CA LYS A 61 -6.23 42.51 -28.73
C LYS A 61 -5.39 43.36 -27.76
N LEU A 62 -4.55 42.73 -26.93
CA LEU A 62 -3.64 43.41 -26.01
C LEU A 62 -2.28 43.70 -26.66
N ILE A 63 -1.95 43.07 -27.78
CA ILE A 63 -0.68 43.28 -28.48
C ILE A 63 -0.79 44.49 -29.41
N ASN A 64 0.25 45.33 -29.38
CA ASN A 64 0.59 46.30 -30.41
C ASN A 64 2.09 46.16 -30.74
N GLU A 65 2.61 46.96 -31.68
CA GLU A 65 4.01 46.91 -32.13
C GLU A 65 4.99 47.05 -30.95
N LYS A 66 4.73 48.00 -30.05
CA LYS A 66 5.54 48.26 -28.86
C LYS A 66 5.55 47.10 -27.87
N VAL A 67 4.43 46.40 -27.69
CA VAL A 67 4.38 45.21 -26.82
C VAL A 67 5.29 44.10 -27.38
N ILE A 68 5.33 43.92 -28.70
CA ILE A 68 6.23 42.94 -29.35
C ILE A 68 7.70 43.31 -29.12
N ASP A 69 8.05 44.58 -29.34
CA ASP A 69 9.42 45.07 -29.13
C ASP A 69 9.86 44.95 -27.67
N ILE A 70 9.00 45.31 -26.71
CA ILE A 70 9.32 45.21 -25.28
C ILE A 70 9.44 43.75 -24.85
N LEU A 71 8.54 42.85 -25.29
CA LEU A 71 8.66 41.42 -25.01
C LEU A 71 10.03 40.89 -25.48
N ILE A 72 10.39 41.11 -26.75
CA ILE A 72 11.64 40.60 -27.33
C ILE A 72 12.87 41.23 -26.67
N SER A 73 12.88 42.55 -26.44
CA SER A 73 14.01 43.24 -25.81
C SER A 73 14.18 42.90 -24.31
N CYS A 74 13.11 42.55 -23.60
CA CYS A 74 13.15 41.98 -22.26
C CYS A 74 13.45 40.46 -22.24
N GLY A 75 13.86 39.87 -23.37
CA GLY A 75 14.29 38.48 -23.47
C GLY A 75 13.16 37.46 -23.57
N ALA A 76 11.94 37.86 -23.91
CA ALA A 76 10.90 36.89 -24.28
C ALA A 76 11.35 36.11 -25.51
N TYR A 77 11.32 34.79 -25.39
CA TYR A 77 11.85 33.91 -26.40
C TYR A 77 10.85 33.76 -27.55
N LEU A 78 11.23 34.29 -28.72
CA LEU A 78 10.61 33.96 -30.00
C LEU A 78 11.35 32.77 -30.60
N SER A 79 10.62 31.87 -31.23
CA SER A 79 11.14 30.67 -31.88
C SER A 79 10.67 30.62 -33.33
N ARG A 80 11.47 30.06 -34.25
CA ARG A 80 11.11 30.05 -35.68
C ARG A 80 9.87 29.20 -35.93
N TYR A 81 9.77 28.05 -35.26
CA TYR A 81 8.57 27.23 -35.29
C TYR A 81 7.34 27.98 -34.76
N LEU A 82 7.47 28.76 -33.68
CA LEU A 82 6.37 29.60 -33.16
C LEU A 82 5.91 30.64 -34.19
N VAL A 83 6.83 31.24 -34.94
CA VAL A 83 6.51 32.14 -36.06
C VAL A 83 5.78 31.39 -37.18
N GLN A 84 6.29 30.24 -37.63
CA GLN A 84 5.64 29.43 -38.66
C GLN A 84 4.20 29.09 -38.25
N VAL A 85 4.01 28.55 -37.03
CA VAL A 85 2.70 28.21 -36.47
C VAL A 85 1.77 29.43 -36.40
N ALA A 86 2.29 30.61 -36.05
CA ALA A 86 1.52 31.85 -36.06
C ALA A 86 1.07 32.24 -37.49
N ILE A 87 1.96 32.21 -38.48
CA ILE A 87 1.64 32.50 -39.89
C ILE A 87 0.60 31.51 -40.42
N HIS A 88 0.77 30.21 -40.17
CA HIS A 88 -0.18 29.17 -40.57
C HIS A 88 -1.56 29.36 -39.90
N HIS A 89 -1.60 29.65 -38.59
CA HIS A 89 -2.86 29.85 -37.86
C HIS A 89 -3.61 31.10 -38.32
N TYR A 90 -2.89 32.18 -38.61
CA TYR A 90 -3.44 33.46 -39.08
C TYR A 90 -4.04 33.35 -40.48
N PHE A 91 -3.30 32.80 -41.46
CA PHE A 91 -3.70 32.83 -42.87
C PHE A 91 -4.38 31.56 -43.41
N ARG A 92 -4.02 30.35 -42.93
CA ARG A 92 -4.33 29.09 -43.65
C ARG A 92 -5.35 28.16 -42.98
N THR A 93 -5.78 28.51 -41.77
CA THR A 93 -6.79 27.83 -40.96
C THR A 93 -6.35 26.50 -40.31
N GLN A 94 -6.30 26.53 -38.97
CA GLN A 94 -5.88 25.47 -38.03
C GLN A 94 -4.38 25.17 -38.01
N ALA A 95 -3.76 25.39 -36.86
CA ALA A 95 -2.48 24.81 -36.50
C ALA A 95 -2.73 23.56 -35.64
N HIS A 96 -1.89 22.53 -35.80
CA HIS A 96 -2.15 21.17 -35.32
C HIS A 96 -2.49 21.04 -33.82
N PHE A 97 -2.01 21.95 -32.97
CA PHE A 97 -2.28 21.97 -31.53
C PHE A 97 -3.12 23.16 -31.04
N VAL A 98 -3.39 24.17 -31.87
CA VAL A 98 -4.06 25.43 -31.46
C VAL A 98 -5.51 25.43 -31.92
N LYS A 99 -6.42 25.01 -31.03
CA LYS A 99 -7.88 24.94 -31.28
C LYS A 99 -8.64 26.25 -31.04
N THR A 100 -7.98 27.28 -30.53
CA THR A 100 -8.59 28.57 -30.17
C THR A 100 -8.35 29.64 -31.24
N THR A 101 -8.94 30.82 -31.06
CA THR A 101 -8.79 31.99 -31.95
C THR A 101 -7.45 32.72 -31.83
N TRP A 102 -6.51 32.21 -31.02
CA TRP A 102 -5.11 32.61 -30.80
C TRP A 102 -4.65 33.89 -31.55
N VAL A 103 -3.71 33.79 -32.51
CA VAL A 103 -3.20 34.97 -33.24
C VAL A 103 -4.23 35.71 -34.09
N ARG A 104 -5.37 35.09 -34.46
CA ARG A 104 -6.43 35.77 -35.24
C ARG A 104 -7.14 36.90 -34.49
N SER A 105 -6.93 36.99 -33.17
CA SER A 105 -7.39 38.12 -32.38
C SER A 105 -6.54 39.38 -32.55
N MET A 106 -5.40 39.29 -33.24
CA MET A 106 -4.49 40.40 -33.56
C MET A 106 -4.91 41.12 -34.86
N SER A 107 -4.77 42.44 -34.88
CA SER A 107 -5.03 43.23 -36.09
C SER A 107 -3.97 42.99 -37.17
N PHE A 108 -4.35 43.13 -38.44
CA PHE A 108 -3.45 42.91 -39.57
C PHE A 108 -2.19 43.80 -39.57
N PRO A 109 -2.23 45.09 -39.18
CA PRO A 109 -1.02 45.91 -39.04
C PRO A 109 -0.03 45.36 -38.02
N VAL A 110 -0.51 44.97 -36.82
CA VAL A 110 0.34 44.43 -35.75
C VAL A 110 0.88 43.04 -36.14
N PHE A 111 0.09 42.22 -36.84
CA PHE A 111 0.57 40.93 -37.35
C PHE A 111 1.59 41.10 -38.49
N SER A 112 1.43 42.13 -39.33
CA SER A 112 2.42 42.49 -40.35
C SER A 112 3.73 42.98 -39.72
N TYR A 113 3.63 43.78 -38.66
CA TYR A 113 4.80 44.20 -37.88
C TYR A 113 5.51 42.99 -37.26
N PHE A 114 4.77 42.06 -36.66
CA PHE A 114 5.33 40.80 -36.16
C PHE A 114 6.09 40.02 -37.24
N MET A 115 5.55 39.89 -38.45
CA MET A 115 6.25 39.22 -39.55
C MET A 115 7.54 39.94 -39.97
N ILE A 116 7.55 41.28 -39.97
CA ILE A 116 8.77 42.08 -40.24
C ILE A 116 9.84 41.83 -39.16
N VAL A 117 9.44 41.81 -37.89
CA VAL A 117 10.35 41.51 -36.77
C VAL A 117 10.90 40.10 -36.88
N ALA A 118 10.06 39.10 -37.17
CA ALA A 118 10.49 37.72 -37.34
C ALA A 118 11.43 37.54 -38.55
N ALA A 119 11.14 38.17 -39.70
CA ALA A 119 12.01 38.15 -40.87
C ALA A 119 13.36 38.82 -40.61
N ARG A 120 13.42 39.87 -39.78
CA ARG A 120 14.68 40.47 -39.30
C ARG A 120 15.49 39.50 -38.42
N ILE A 121 14.85 38.66 -37.63
CA ILE A 121 15.52 37.72 -36.71
C ILE A 121 16.01 36.46 -37.45
N TYR A 122 15.18 35.86 -38.32
CA TYR A 122 15.45 34.54 -38.92
C TYR A 122 15.82 34.57 -40.41
N GLY A 123 15.65 35.70 -41.08
CA GLY A 123 15.73 35.79 -42.54
C GLY A 123 14.53 35.11 -43.19
N ASP A 124 14.79 34.12 -44.04
CA ASP A 124 13.74 33.36 -44.71
C ASP A 124 13.07 32.34 -43.78
N ILE A 125 11.74 32.34 -43.82
CA ILE A 125 10.86 31.55 -42.97
C ILE A 125 10.00 30.67 -43.91
N PRO A 126 10.32 29.38 -44.04
CA PRO A 126 9.50 28.41 -44.75
C PRO A 126 8.08 28.46 -44.22
N THR A 127 7.13 28.69 -45.11
CA THR A 127 5.70 28.66 -44.81
C THR A 127 4.99 27.65 -45.69
N GLY A 128 5.68 26.75 -46.40
CA GLY A 128 5.02 25.68 -47.15
C GLY A 128 4.22 24.76 -46.24
N LYS A 129 3.17 24.13 -46.77
CA LYS A 129 2.34 23.22 -45.96
C LYS A 129 3.11 21.91 -45.77
N GLY A 130 3.59 21.65 -44.55
CA GLY A 130 4.44 20.50 -44.25
C GLY A 130 5.94 20.75 -44.43
N GLU A 131 6.32 22.01 -44.74
CA GLU A 131 7.71 22.49 -44.80
C GLU A 131 8.08 23.29 -43.53
N ASP A 132 7.21 23.31 -42.53
CA ASP A 132 7.48 23.93 -41.24
C ASP A 132 8.37 23.02 -40.37
N ASP A 133 9.18 23.64 -39.52
CA ASP A 133 10.26 22.98 -38.79
C ASP A 133 9.71 21.87 -37.85
N GLY A 134 8.47 22.01 -37.38
CA GLY A 134 7.77 21.00 -36.59
C GLY A 134 7.21 19.84 -37.42
N SER A 135 6.74 20.08 -38.64
CA SER A 135 6.39 19.01 -39.59
C SER A 135 7.62 18.21 -40.01
N THR A 136 8.75 18.88 -40.31
CA THR A 136 10.04 18.21 -40.60
C THR A 136 10.51 17.36 -39.42
N PHE A 137 10.47 17.91 -38.19
CA PHE A 137 10.83 17.18 -36.98
C PHE A 137 9.86 16.01 -36.69
N ALA A 138 8.55 16.18 -36.91
CA ALA A 138 7.57 15.12 -36.75
C ALA A 138 7.77 14.00 -37.79
N SER A 139 8.11 14.34 -39.03
CA SER A 139 8.47 13.38 -40.09
C SER A 139 9.72 12.60 -39.72
N PHE A 140 10.78 13.25 -39.26
CA PHE A 140 11.98 12.56 -38.74
C PHE A 140 11.64 11.56 -37.62
N LEU A 141 10.75 11.92 -36.68
CA LEU A 141 10.31 11.02 -35.62
C LEU A 141 9.46 9.84 -36.10
N THR A 142 8.54 10.03 -37.05
CA THR A 142 7.72 8.93 -37.60
C THR A 142 8.51 8.03 -38.56
N GLU A 143 9.39 8.61 -39.36
CA GLU A 143 10.28 7.90 -40.30
C GLU A 143 11.42 7.15 -39.62
N SER A 144 11.68 7.41 -38.34
CA SER A 144 12.66 6.66 -37.54
C SER A 144 12.50 5.14 -37.61
N ARG A 145 11.26 4.66 -37.83
CA ARG A 145 10.88 3.25 -37.96
C ARG A 145 11.22 2.62 -39.31
N PHE A 146 11.58 3.43 -40.31
CA PHE A 146 11.96 2.96 -41.63
C PHE A 146 13.48 2.76 -41.75
N PRO A 147 13.95 1.85 -42.64
CA PRO A 147 15.35 1.77 -43.03
C PRO A 147 15.87 3.13 -43.52
N SER A 148 17.15 3.42 -43.28
CA SER A 148 17.76 4.72 -43.61
C SER A 148 17.64 5.16 -45.07
N ALA A 149 17.48 4.21 -46.00
CA ALA A 149 17.26 4.48 -47.43
C ALA A 149 15.85 5.01 -47.76
N LEU A 150 14.90 4.96 -46.82
CA LEU A 150 13.52 5.43 -46.97
C LEU A 150 13.20 6.67 -46.12
N LYS A 151 14.18 7.22 -45.40
CA LYS A 151 14.03 8.46 -44.62
C LYS A 151 14.14 9.64 -45.58
N SER A 152 13.13 10.52 -45.59
CA SER A 152 13.12 11.74 -46.38
C SER A 152 13.89 12.86 -45.70
N VAL A 153 13.89 12.89 -44.36
CA VAL A 153 14.58 13.92 -43.56
C VAL A 153 15.93 13.41 -43.03
N PRO A 154 17.07 13.98 -43.48
CA PRO A 154 18.39 13.68 -42.92
C PRO A 154 18.56 14.28 -41.51
N TRP A 155 19.38 13.65 -40.66
CA TRP A 155 19.60 14.15 -39.28
C TRP A 155 20.36 15.48 -39.27
N GLU A 156 21.14 15.78 -40.31
CA GLU A 156 21.81 17.07 -40.51
C GLU A 156 20.83 18.24 -40.59
N GLU A 157 19.68 18.06 -41.24
CA GLU A 157 18.63 19.09 -41.33
C GLU A 157 18.01 19.36 -39.95
N ILE A 158 17.76 18.30 -39.18
CA ILE A 158 17.28 18.38 -37.79
C ILE A 158 18.31 19.06 -36.89
N ARG A 159 19.60 18.73 -37.03
CA ARG A 159 20.69 19.43 -36.33
C ARG A 159 20.65 20.93 -36.64
N ASP A 160 20.59 21.30 -37.92
CA ASP A 160 20.65 22.70 -38.35
C ASP A 160 19.42 23.49 -37.85
N ILE A 161 18.24 22.87 -37.81
CA ILE A 161 17.04 23.46 -37.16
C ILE A 161 17.29 23.72 -35.68
N ILE A 162 17.74 22.71 -34.93
CA ILE A 162 17.95 22.78 -33.47
C ILE A 162 19.05 23.80 -33.12
N GLU A 163 20.19 23.76 -33.83
CA GLU A 163 21.36 24.61 -33.60
C GLU A 163 21.06 26.08 -33.90
N LYS A 164 20.38 26.35 -35.02
CA LYS A 164 20.18 27.72 -35.53
C LYS A 164 18.97 28.43 -34.93
N TYR A 165 17.91 27.70 -34.59
CA TYR A 165 16.60 28.31 -34.27
C TYR A 165 16.11 28.08 -32.84
N LYS A 166 16.78 27.23 -32.06
CA LYS A 166 16.55 26.99 -30.62
C LYS A 166 15.13 26.53 -30.22
N ASP A 167 14.38 25.95 -31.15
CA ASP A 167 12.94 25.75 -31.00
C ASP A 167 12.52 24.87 -29.80
N PRO A 168 11.41 25.21 -29.11
CA PRO A 168 11.02 24.60 -27.85
C PRO A 168 10.25 23.27 -28.04
N VAL A 169 10.73 22.39 -28.92
CA VAL A 169 10.19 21.02 -29.13
C VAL A 169 10.65 20.06 -28.01
N MET A 170 10.77 20.60 -26.79
CA MET A 170 11.47 19.99 -25.64
C MET A 170 10.88 18.66 -25.20
N VAL A 171 9.56 18.50 -25.37
CA VAL A 171 8.81 17.31 -24.97
C VAL A 171 9.22 16.07 -25.79
N SER A 172 9.68 16.26 -27.02
CA SER A 172 9.99 15.19 -27.96
C SER A 172 11.49 14.88 -28.08
N PHE A 173 12.37 15.68 -27.45
CA PHE A 173 13.82 15.38 -27.44
C PHE A 173 14.18 14.00 -26.90
N PRO A 174 13.57 13.46 -25.82
CA PRO A 174 13.87 12.10 -25.36
C PRO A 174 13.65 11.03 -26.46
N LEU A 175 12.65 11.20 -27.32
CA LEU A 175 12.42 10.30 -28.45
C LEU A 175 13.44 10.55 -29.58
N ALA A 176 13.73 11.80 -29.90
CA ALA A 176 14.76 12.15 -30.90
C ALA A 176 16.15 11.63 -30.52
N LEU A 177 16.51 11.66 -29.23
CA LEU A 177 17.78 11.15 -28.71
C LEU A 177 17.89 9.62 -28.72
N ALA A 178 16.76 8.91 -28.66
CA ALA A 178 16.74 7.46 -28.86
C ALA A 178 17.03 7.08 -30.33
N ILE A 179 16.70 7.97 -31.27
CA ILE A 179 16.91 7.78 -32.71
C ILE A 179 18.32 8.23 -33.11
N GLU A 180 18.72 9.44 -32.71
CA GLU A 180 20.01 10.05 -33.02
C GLU A 180 20.66 10.68 -31.77
N PRO A 181 21.57 9.96 -31.08
CA PRO A 181 22.27 10.45 -29.90
C PRO A 181 23.07 11.74 -30.12
N ARG A 182 23.56 11.99 -31.34
CA ARG A 182 24.37 13.17 -31.67
C ARG A 182 23.62 14.49 -31.53
N LEU A 183 22.30 14.46 -31.37
CA LEU A 183 21.49 15.64 -31.04
C LEU A 183 21.65 16.11 -29.57
N LEU A 184 22.25 15.32 -28.67
CA LEU A 184 22.35 15.65 -27.24
C LEU A 184 23.05 16.99 -26.92
N PRO A 185 24.19 17.35 -27.53
CA PRO A 185 24.84 18.64 -27.26
C PRO A 185 23.96 19.82 -27.68
N TYR A 186 23.27 19.69 -28.81
CA TYR A 186 22.37 20.72 -29.36
C TYR A 186 21.11 20.87 -28.51
N ALA A 187 20.53 19.76 -28.03
CA ALA A 187 19.43 19.79 -27.07
C ALA A 187 19.85 20.50 -25.77
N LYS A 188 21.02 20.18 -25.21
CA LYS A 188 21.57 20.86 -24.02
C LYS A 188 21.81 22.36 -24.24
N ALA A 189 22.33 22.76 -25.40
CA ALA A 189 22.51 24.17 -25.78
C ALA A 189 21.18 24.96 -25.88
N ASN A 190 20.06 24.25 -26.00
CA ASN A 190 18.70 24.76 -25.98
C ASN A 190 17.99 24.57 -24.63
N GLY A 191 18.75 24.30 -23.56
CA GLY A 191 18.22 24.19 -22.19
C GLY A 191 17.56 22.85 -21.88
N PHE A 192 17.74 21.81 -22.69
CA PHE A 192 17.24 20.48 -22.36
C PHE A 192 18.05 19.89 -21.21
N HIS A 193 17.38 19.66 -20.07
CA HIS A 193 17.97 19.00 -18.92
C HIS A 193 17.55 17.53 -18.89
N MET A 194 18.53 16.62 -18.84
CA MET A 194 18.27 15.19 -18.77
C MET A 194 18.07 14.77 -17.32
N ASP A 195 16.89 14.25 -17.00
CA ASP A 195 16.62 13.60 -15.71
C ASP A 195 16.72 12.07 -15.83
N SER A 196 16.66 11.38 -14.69
CA SER A 196 16.75 9.91 -14.63
C SER A 196 15.58 9.19 -15.31
N LYS A 197 14.41 9.83 -15.42
CA LYS A 197 13.23 9.26 -16.09
C LYS A 197 13.39 9.36 -17.61
N TYR A 198 13.78 10.51 -18.13
CA TYR A 198 14.05 10.70 -19.56
C TYR A 198 15.22 9.85 -20.02
N ARG A 199 16.29 9.70 -19.21
CA ARG A 199 17.39 8.76 -19.50
C ARG A 199 16.88 7.33 -19.69
N ASP A 200 16.13 6.81 -18.72
CA ASP A 200 15.63 5.43 -18.78
C ASP A 200 14.64 5.27 -19.96
N PHE A 201 13.79 6.26 -20.25
CA PHE A 201 12.93 6.27 -21.44
C PHE A 201 13.70 6.28 -22.77
N VAL A 202 14.76 7.08 -22.90
CA VAL A 202 15.63 7.13 -24.09
C VAL A 202 16.19 5.73 -24.36
N PHE A 203 16.75 5.08 -23.33
CA PHE A 203 17.26 3.71 -23.48
C PHE A 203 16.14 2.72 -23.77
N ARG A 204 14.96 2.80 -23.11
CA ARG A 204 13.84 1.93 -23.45
C ARG A 204 13.47 2.02 -24.93
N LYS A 205 13.38 3.24 -25.47
CA LYS A 205 13.08 3.49 -26.89
C LYS A 205 14.17 3.02 -27.84
N MET A 206 15.45 3.09 -27.48
CA MET A 206 16.53 2.48 -28.28
C MET A 206 16.37 0.96 -28.44
N PHE A 207 15.93 0.27 -27.40
CA PHE A 207 15.76 -1.19 -27.42
C PHE A 207 14.34 -1.64 -27.87
N GLU A 208 13.42 -0.71 -28.13
CA GLU A 208 12.03 -0.97 -28.56
C GLU A 208 11.98 -1.83 -29.84
N ARG A 209 11.15 -2.89 -29.83
CA ARG A 209 11.00 -3.78 -30.99
C ARG A 209 10.35 -3.04 -32.18
N PRO A 210 11.02 -2.93 -33.34
CA PRO A 210 10.46 -2.29 -34.52
C PRO A 210 9.40 -3.17 -35.18
N SER A 211 8.53 -2.53 -35.95
CA SER A 211 7.53 -3.22 -36.78
C SER A 211 8.13 -3.99 -37.96
N LEU A 212 9.36 -3.63 -38.37
CA LEU A 212 10.11 -4.25 -39.46
C LEU A 212 11.45 -4.80 -38.94
N THR A 213 11.79 -6.03 -39.30
CA THR A 213 13.06 -6.65 -38.94
C THR A 213 14.18 -6.12 -39.83
N SER A 214 15.12 -5.38 -39.24
CA SER A 214 16.37 -4.94 -39.87
C SER A 214 17.53 -5.81 -39.37
N GLU A 215 18.36 -6.33 -40.28
CA GLU A 215 19.48 -7.23 -39.97
C GLU A 215 20.57 -6.52 -39.13
N ASN A 216 20.80 -5.23 -39.36
CA ASN A 216 21.86 -4.45 -38.71
C ASN A 216 21.45 -3.80 -37.36
N ARG A 217 20.23 -4.09 -36.87
CA ARG A 217 19.66 -3.40 -35.69
C ARG A 217 20.48 -3.57 -34.41
N THR A 218 21.10 -4.74 -34.21
CA THR A 218 21.93 -5.01 -33.02
C THR A 218 23.10 -4.02 -32.95
N ASP A 219 23.82 -3.83 -34.06
CA ASP A 219 24.98 -2.94 -34.11
C ASP A 219 24.57 -1.46 -34.04
N GLU A 220 23.39 -1.10 -34.60
CA GLU A 220 22.80 0.24 -34.45
C GLU A 220 22.53 0.58 -32.98
N ILE A 221 21.89 -0.31 -32.21
CA ILE A 221 21.63 -0.12 -30.77
C ILE A 221 22.96 0.04 -30.03
N VAL A 222 23.93 -0.85 -30.26
CA VAL A 222 25.23 -0.82 -29.58
C VAL A 222 25.99 0.47 -29.88
N ARG A 223 25.99 0.92 -31.14
CA ARG A 223 26.59 2.20 -31.57
C ARG A 223 25.90 3.38 -30.90
N ASN A 224 24.56 3.41 -30.91
CA ASN A 224 23.79 4.52 -30.37
C ASN A 224 23.98 4.64 -28.84
N VAL A 225 23.98 3.53 -28.11
CA VAL A 225 24.29 3.52 -26.67
C VAL A 225 25.71 4.03 -26.40
N ARG A 226 26.72 3.52 -27.12
CA ARG A 226 28.12 3.98 -26.95
C ARG A 226 28.28 5.47 -27.23
N GLU A 227 27.65 5.99 -28.27
CA GLU A 227 27.71 7.41 -28.62
C GLU A 227 27.04 8.28 -27.55
N LEU A 228 25.89 7.86 -27.02
CA LEU A 228 25.19 8.57 -25.95
C LEU A 228 26.03 8.64 -24.66
N CYS A 229 26.63 7.51 -24.24
CA CYS A 229 27.56 7.46 -23.10
C CYS A 229 28.83 8.29 -23.33
N ARG A 230 29.29 8.42 -24.59
CA ARG A 230 30.47 9.25 -24.96
C ARG A 230 30.16 10.75 -24.89
N LEU A 231 28.93 11.15 -25.24
CA LEU A 231 28.48 12.54 -25.24
C LEU A 231 28.12 13.06 -23.84
N ASP A 232 27.72 12.17 -22.92
CA ASP A 232 27.42 12.52 -21.53
C ASP A 232 27.64 11.33 -20.57
N PRO A 233 28.57 11.42 -19.61
CA PRO A 233 28.77 10.38 -18.59
C PRO A 233 27.55 10.09 -17.70
N LYS A 234 26.56 11.01 -17.59
CA LYS A 234 25.29 10.74 -16.91
C LYS A 234 24.36 9.82 -17.70
N MET A 235 24.62 9.62 -18.99
CA MET A 235 23.89 8.68 -19.85
C MET A 235 24.53 7.30 -19.75
N PHE A 236 23.88 6.41 -19.01
CA PHE A 236 24.23 5.00 -18.92
C PHE A 236 22.97 4.15 -18.83
N LEU A 237 23.00 2.95 -19.42
CA LEU A 237 21.92 1.97 -19.27
C LEU A 237 21.82 1.56 -17.79
N THR A 238 20.60 1.48 -17.23
CA THR A 238 20.37 1.05 -15.84
C THR A 238 20.06 -0.44 -15.73
N ARG A 239 20.23 -1.02 -14.53
CA ARG A 239 19.77 -2.40 -14.25
C ARG A 239 18.26 -2.54 -14.41
N THR A 240 17.50 -1.46 -14.22
CA THR A 240 16.05 -1.42 -14.48
C THR A 240 15.78 -1.77 -15.94
N VAL A 241 16.33 -0.98 -16.88
CA VAL A 241 16.11 -1.18 -18.32
C VAL A 241 16.77 -2.48 -18.82
N ALA A 242 17.92 -2.86 -18.28
CA ALA A 242 18.52 -4.16 -18.60
C ALA A 242 17.66 -5.35 -18.15
N ALA A 243 17.01 -5.29 -16.97
CA ALA A 243 16.06 -6.30 -16.54
C ALA A 243 14.82 -6.35 -17.45
N GLU A 244 14.30 -5.19 -17.85
CA GLU A 244 13.17 -5.06 -18.79
C GLU A 244 13.49 -5.69 -20.17
N ILE A 245 14.72 -5.50 -20.68
CA ILE A 245 15.22 -6.14 -21.91
C ILE A 245 15.39 -7.65 -21.71
N CYS A 246 15.94 -8.09 -20.57
CA CYS A 246 16.05 -9.52 -20.24
C CYS A 246 14.67 -10.20 -20.17
N MET A 247 13.64 -9.49 -19.68
CA MET A 247 12.26 -9.98 -19.68
C MET A 247 11.65 -10.15 -21.08
N GLU A 248 12.29 -9.59 -22.13
CA GLU A 248 11.94 -9.81 -23.53
C GLU A 248 12.96 -10.66 -24.31
N ALA A 249 13.90 -11.35 -23.65
CA ALA A 249 15.02 -12.03 -24.31
C ALA A 249 14.66 -12.91 -25.54
N LYS A 250 13.49 -13.55 -25.50
CA LYS A 250 12.93 -14.38 -26.60
C LYS A 250 11.98 -13.63 -27.54
N ALA A 251 11.40 -12.51 -27.12
CA ALA A 251 10.46 -11.72 -27.91
C ALA A 251 11.15 -10.62 -28.74
N ASN A 252 12.37 -10.23 -28.36
CA ASN A 252 13.12 -9.11 -28.92
C ASN A 252 14.63 -9.46 -28.97
N GLU A 253 14.96 -10.56 -29.63
CA GLU A 253 16.31 -11.17 -29.65
C GLU A 253 17.43 -10.19 -30.07
N GLY A 254 17.14 -9.25 -30.99
CA GLY A 254 18.11 -8.22 -31.39
C GLY A 254 18.46 -7.23 -30.29
N ALA A 255 17.48 -6.81 -29.49
CA ALA A 255 17.69 -5.94 -28.33
C ALA A 255 18.48 -6.68 -27.23
N TYR A 256 18.12 -7.94 -26.97
CA TYR A 256 18.84 -8.78 -26.02
C TYR A 256 20.27 -9.08 -26.48
N THR A 257 20.49 -9.33 -27.77
CA THR A 257 21.84 -9.55 -28.33
C THR A 257 22.70 -8.28 -28.25
N ALA A 258 22.12 -7.09 -28.49
CA ALA A 258 22.81 -5.82 -28.28
C ALA A 258 23.23 -5.63 -26.81
N LEU A 259 22.35 -5.98 -25.87
CA LEU A 259 22.65 -5.99 -24.44
C LEU A 259 23.81 -6.96 -24.10
N LYS A 260 23.81 -8.18 -24.66
CA LYS A 260 24.91 -9.15 -24.52
C LYS A 260 26.23 -8.67 -25.14
N GLN A 261 26.20 -7.85 -26.19
CA GLN A 261 27.40 -7.24 -26.77
C GLN A 261 27.95 -6.11 -25.88
N LEU A 262 27.09 -5.24 -25.33
CA LEU A 262 27.49 -4.13 -24.45
C LEU A 262 28.13 -4.62 -23.14
N ASP A 263 27.61 -5.71 -22.57
CA ASP A 263 28.19 -6.44 -21.43
C ASP A 263 29.61 -6.95 -21.76
N LYS A 264 29.76 -7.67 -22.89
CA LYS A 264 31.07 -8.18 -23.35
C LYS A 264 32.10 -7.08 -23.62
N SER A 265 31.69 -5.92 -24.11
CA SER A 265 32.59 -4.78 -24.36
C SER A 265 32.79 -3.86 -23.15
N GLY A 266 32.22 -4.18 -21.99
CA GLY A 266 32.41 -3.39 -20.76
C GLY A 266 31.79 -1.99 -20.83
N ASN A 267 30.72 -1.80 -21.60
CA ASN A 267 30.02 -0.51 -21.71
C ASN A 267 28.88 -0.33 -20.69
N LEU A 268 28.71 -1.28 -19.77
CA LEU A 268 27.71 -1.23 -18.70
C LEU A 268 28.40 -0.92 -17.36
N LEU A 269 27.72 -0.18 -16.48
CA LEU A 269 28.21 0.11 -15.13
C LEU A 269 28.02 -1.05 -14.14
N PHE A 270 27.36 -2.13 -14.57
CA PHE A 270 27.08 -3.33 -13.80
C PHE A 270 27.34 -4.58 -14.66
N GLU A 271 27.52 -5.73 -14.02
CA GLU A 271 27.67 -7.01 -14.70
C GLU A 271 26.28 -7.65 -14.96
N ILE A 272 26.05 -8.14 -16.19
CA ILE A 272 24.90 -9.01 -16.49
C ILE A 272 25.22 -10.47 -16.12
N ARG A 273 26.51 -10.82 -16.12
CA ARG A 273 27.04 -12.15 -15.84
C ARG A 273 27.39 -12.31 -14.37
N CYS A 274 27.28 -13.54 -13.87
CA CYS A 274 28.14 -13.99 -12.79
C CYS A 274 29.52 -14.40 -13.33
N ALA A 275 30.56 -13.63 -13.02
CA ALA A 275 31.93 -13.92 -13.43
C ALA A 275 32.62 -14.95 -12.50
N TYR A 276 32.30 -16.25 -12.65
CA TYR A 276 33.09 -17.34 -12.05
C TYR A 276 34.03 -18.08 -13.02
N SER A 277 34.12 -17.65 -14.28
CA SER A 277 35.09 -18.20 -15.25
C SER A 277 36.05 -17.12 -15.77
N HIS A 278 37.31 -17.22 -15.33
CA HIS A 278 38.49 -16.54 -15.88
C HIS A 278 38.40 -15.02 -16.15
N ARG A 279 38.30 -14.22 -15.06
CA ARG A 279 39.07 -12.97 -14.98
C ARG A 279 40.16 -13.11 -13.94
N SER A 280 41.37 -12.65 -14.28
CA SER A 280 42.59 -12.89 -13.52
C SER A 280 42.51 -12.41 -12.07
N PHE A 281 43.18 -13.16 -11.19
CA PHE A 281 43.21 -13.09 -9.72
C PHE A 281 43.56 -11.72 -9.08
N VAL A 282 43.82 -10.69 -9.90
CA VAL A 282 44.32 -9.37 -9.49
C VAL A 282 43.20 -8.33 -9.30
N ALA A 283 42.02 -8.54 -9.91
CA ALA A 283 40.90 -7.57 -9.81
C ALA A 283 40.03 -7.70 -8.54
N ILE A 284 40.16 -8.79 -7.79
CA ILE A 284 39.20 -9.20 -6.74
C ILE A 284 39.29 -8.33 -5.46
N MET A 285 40.39 -7.61 -5.23
CA MET A 285 40.64 -6.89 -3.96
C MET A 285 40.08 -5.46 -3.88
N ALA A 286 39.62 -4.85 -4.99
CA ALA A 286 39.35 -3.41 -5.02
C ALA A 286 37.87 -2.99 -4.85
N GLN A 287 36.89 -3.89 -4.98
CA GLN A 287 35.46 -3.51 -4.98
C GLN A 287 34.53 -4.57 -4.38
N SER A 288 34.80 -4.96 -3.12
CA SER A 288 33.91 -5.81 -2.31
C SER A 288 32.69 -5.05 -1.76
N MET A 289 31.93 -4.38 -2.62
CA MET A 289 30.59 -3.83 -2.33
C MET A 289 29.64 -4.03 -3.51
N VAL A 290 29.01 -5.20 -3.55
CA VAL A 290 27.71 -5.45 -4.21
C VAL A 290 27.66 -5.23 -5.73
N SER A 291 28.52 -5.92 -6.50
CA SER A 291 28.17 -6.24 -7.90
C SER A 291 26.98 -7.21 -7.92
N SER A 292 25.78 -6.64 -8.02
CA SER A 292 24.51 -7.35 -8.10
C SER A 292 24.24 -7.78 -9.54
N ASP A 293 24.54 -9.04 -9.86
CA ASP A 293 24.18 -9.72 -11.11
C ASP A 293 22.69 -9.54 -11.42
N VAL A 294 22.40 -8.89 -12.55
CA VAL A 294 21.04 -8.53 -12.96
C VAL A 294 20.18 -9.77 -13.22
N VAL A 295 20.73 -10.79 -13.86
CA VAL A 295 20.00 -12.00 -14.25
C VAL A 295 19.72 -12.89 -13.04
N ARG A 296 20.69 -13.02 -12.12
CA ARG A 296 20.51 -13.72 -10.84
C ARG A 296 19.40 -13.09 -10.01
N GLU A 297 19.48 -11.78 -9.74
CA GLU A 297 18.50 -11.13 -8.88
C GLU A 297 17.12 -11.04 -9.55
N LEU A 298 17.05 -10.83 -10.87
CA LEU A 298 15.80 -10.95 -11.64
C LEU A 298 15.18 -12.34 -11.49
N THR A 299 15.97 -13.40 -11.68
CA THR A 299 15.50 -14.78 -11.61
C THR A 299 14.99 -15.13 -10.20
N LYS A 300 15.67 -14.66 -9.15
CA LYS A 300 15.22 -14.84 -7.74
C LYS A 300 13.82 -14.31 -7.48
N MET A 301 13.41 -13.20 -8.11
CA MET A 301 12.07 -12.63 -7.92
C MET A 301 10.97 -13.64 -8.27
N PHE A 302 11.21 -14.56 -9.22
CA PHE A 302 10.21 -15.54 -9.67
C PHE A 302 9.96 -16.69 -8.69
N VAL A 303 10.73 -16.82 -7.61
CA VAL A 303 10.47 -17.85 -6.59
C VAL A 303 9.17 -17.59 -5.82
N THR A 304 8.75 -16.33 -5.72
CA THR A 304 7.56 -15.88 -4.98
C THR A 304 6.47 -15.27 -5.85
N THR A 305 6.59 -15.17 -7.18
CA THR A 305 5.58 -14.51 -8.04
C THR A 305 4.91 -15.47 -9.03
N ARG A 306 3.59 -15.35 -9.16
CA ARG A 306 2.72 -16.19 -10.02
C ARG A 306 3.16 -16.22 -11.48
N SER A 307 3.86 -15.21 -11.97
CA SER A 307 4.47 -15.16 -13.30
C SER A 307 5.29 -16.40 -13.66
N ILE A 308 5.90 -17.10 -12.69
CA ILE A 308 6.61 -18.38 -12.91
C ILE A 308 5.73 -19.51 -13.49
N THR A 309 4.40 -19.44 -13.33
CA THR A 309 3.47 -20.41 -13.92
C THR A 309 3.16 -20.13 -15.40
N THR A 310 3.67 -19.04 -15.98
CA THR A 310 3.35 -18.66 -17.37
C THR A 310 4.37 -19.22 -18.36
N VAL A 311 3.88 -19.76 -19.48
CA VAL A 311 4.73 -20.30 -20.55
C VAL A 311 5.70 -19.25 -21.11
N TYR A 312 5.30 -17.98 -21.14
CA TYR A 312 6.17 -16.88 -21.56
C TYR A 312 7.38 -16.74 -20.64
N THR A 313 7.16 -16.54 -19.33
CA THR A 313 8.23 -16.40 -18.33
C THR A 313 9.10 -17.65 -18.26
N ILE A 314 8.52 -18.85 -18.30
CA ILE A 314 9.27 -20.12 -18.35
C ILE A 314 10.28 -20.15 -19.52
N ASN A 315 9.86 -19.69 -20.70
CA ASN A 315 10.74 -19.64 -21.86
C ASN A 315 11.84 -18.58 -21.72
N VAL A 316 11.52 -17.40 -21.18
CA VAL A 316 12.49 -16.34 -20.92
C VAL A 316 13.54 -16.79 -19.91
N LEU A 317 13.13 -17.33 -18.77
CA LEU A 317 14.05 -17.81 -17.73
C LEU A 317 14.97 -18.93 -18.23
N ARG A 318 14.48 -19.84 -19.08
CA ARG A 318 15.34 -20.87 -19.71
C ARG A 318 16.34 -20.28 -20.70
N GLN A 319 15.99 -19.24 -21.45
CA GLN A 319 16.93 -18.53 -22.32
C GLN A 319 18.00 -17.83 -21.48
N LEU A 320 17.59 -17.10 -20.44
CA LEU A 320 18.51 -16.42 -19.52
C LEU A 320 19.45 -17.41 -18.84
N TRP A 321 18.96 -18.58 -18.39
CA TRP A 321 19.79 -19.65 -17.81
C TRP A 321 20.78 -20.26 -18.79
N ALA A 322 20.39 -20.44 -20.06
CA ALA A 322 21.27 -20.99 -21.09
C ALA A 322 22.43 -20.03 -21.45
N ASP A 323 22.17 -18.72 -21.44
CA ASP A 323 23.20 -17.69 -21.62
C ASP A 323 24.01 -17.41 -20.34
N TYR A 324 23.38 -17.55 -19.16
CA TYR A 324 23.88 -17.12 -17.85
C TYR A 324 23.50 -18.11 -16.72
N PRO A 325 24.15 -19.28 -16.61
CA PRO A 325 23.95 -20.22 -15.50
C PRO A 325 24.46 -19.64 -14.17
N SER A 326 23.90 -20.07 -13.04
CA SER A 326 24.25 -19.57 -11.71
C SER A 326 24.06 -20.63 -10.62
N ASP A 327 25.07 -20.81 -9.77
CA ASP A 327 25.07 -21.77 -8.66
C ASP A 327 24.20 -21.37 -7.44
N ASP A 328 23.56 -20.19 -7.49
CA ASP A 328 22.68 -19.70 -6.43
C ASP A 328 21.49 -20.67 -6.19
N PRO A 329 21.30 -21.20 -4.97
CA PRO A 329 20.24 -22.18 -4.68
C PRO A 329 18.81 -21.70 -4.98
N THR A 330 18.56 -20.38 -4.90
CA THR A 330 17.25 -19.80 -5.21
C THR A 330 17.01 -19.77 -6.72
N VAL A 331 18.05 -19.44 -7.50
CA VAL A 331 18.00 -19.52 -8.97
C VAL A 331 17.79 -20.97 -9.41
N ARG A 332 18.53 -21.92 -8.82
CA ARG A 332 18.33 -23.36 -9.06
C ARG A 332 16.89 -23.78 -8.77
N LEU A 333 16.31 -23.38 -7.64
CA LEU A 333 14.91 -23.66 -7.32
C LEU A 333 13.94 -23.08 -8.37
N VAL A 334 14.14 -21.83 -8.81
CA VAL A 334 13.33 -21.23 -9.87
C VAL A 334 13.44 -22.01 -11.18
N MET A 335 14.65 -22.46 -11.57
CA MET A 335 14.82 -23.27 -12.77
C MET A 335 14.16 -24.65 -12.67
N LEU A 336 14.20 -25.29 -11.50
CA LEU A 336 13.43 -26.51 -11.22
C LEU A 336 11.92 -26.27 -11.37
N LEU A 337 11.42 -25.15 -10.85
CA LEU A 337 10.01 -24.76 -11.01
C LEU A 337 9.65 -24.57 -12.49
N THR A 338 10.53 -24.03 -13.34
CA THR A 338 10.26 -23.95 -14.80
C THR A 338 10.04 -25.31 -15.45
N VAL A 339 10.60 -26.40 -14.89
CA VAL A 339 10.37 -27.77 -15.39
C VAL A 339 9.06 -28.31 -14.83
N PHE A 340 8.89 -28.30 -13.50
CA PHE A 340 7.76 -28.94 -12.83
C PHE A 340 6.42 -28.19 -13.01
N LEU A 341 6.42 -26.88 -13.25
CA LEU A 341 5.22 -26.08 -13.50
C LEU A 341 4.84 -25.95 -14.99
N SER A 342 5.69 -26.42 -15.92
CA SER A 342 5.35 -26.34 -17.35
C SER A 342 4.15 -27.24 -17.68
N ASP A 343 3.19 -26.74 -18.48
CA ASP A 343 1.92 -27.43 -18.77
C ASP A 343 2.11 -28.88 -19.26
N ASN A 344 3.14 -29.11 -20.07
CA ASN A 344 3.53 -30.42 -20.58
C ASN A 344 3.94 -31.44 -19.49
N CYS A 345 4.16 -31.03 -18.25
CA CYS A 345 4.49 -31.90 -17.11
C CYS A 345 3.27 -32.24 -16.23
N LEU A 346 2.12 -31.60 -16.43
CA LEU A 346 0.99 -31.72 -15.50
C LEU A 346 0.03 -32.87 -15.85
N ALA A 347 0.05 -33.39 -17.08
CA ALA A 347 -0.89 -34.42 -17.55
C ALA A 347 -0.32 -35.85 -17.53
N HIS A 348 0.81 -36.12 -18.21
CA HIS A 348 1.27 -37.50 -18.49
C HIS A 348 2.81 -37.70 -18.54
N THR A 349 3.62 -36.91 -17.83
CA THR A 349 5.10 -37.12 -17.84
C THR A 349 5.54 -38.29 -16.97
N THR A 350 6.33 -39.19 -17.56
CA THR A 350 7.08 -40.23 -16.84
C THR A 350 8.36 -39.65 -16.21
N PRO A 351 8.94 -40.29 -15.17
CA PRO A 351 10.22 -39.88 -14.59
C PRO A 351 11.34 -39.67 -15.62
N ALA A 352 11.44 -40.56 -16.62
CA ALA A 352 12.43 -40.43 -17.70
C ALA A 352 12.27 -39.13 -18.51
N THR A 353 11.03 -38.71 -18.83
CA THR A 353 10.79 -37.45 -19.56
C THR A 353 11.10 -36.20 -18.72
N LEU A 354 10.96 -36.28 -17.39
CA LEU A 354 11.39 -35.22 -16.49
C LEU A 354 12.92 -35.18 -16.40
N LYS A 355 13.58 -36.35 -16.33
CA LYS A 355 15.04 -36.48 -16.33
C LYS A 355 15.65 -35.79 -17.55
N THR A 356 15.20 -36.14 -18.75
CA THR A 356 15.68 -35.53 -20.01
C THR A 356 15.56 -34.00 -20.01
N LYS A 357 14.48 -33.43 -19.43
CA LYS A 357 14.30 -31.98 -19.31
C LYS A 357 15.24 -31.34 -18.28
N LEU A 358 15.57 -32.05 -17.19
CA LEU A 358 16.48 -31.58 -16.15
C LEU A 358 17.95 -31.69 -16.61
N ASP A 359 18.31 -32.78 -17.27
CA ASP A 359 19.62 -33.01 -17.90
C ASP A 359 19.92 -31.92 -18.95
N ALA A 360 18.93 -31.61 -19.80
CA ALA A 360 19.06 -30.56 -20.82
C ALA A 360 19.26 -29.13 -20.24
N LEU A 361 18.96 -28.92 -18.96
CA LEU A 361 19.21 -27.66 -18.24
C LEU A 361 20.43 -27.76 -17.30
N GLY A 362 21.13 -28.90 -17.23
CA GLY A 362 22.24 -29.13 -16.30
C GLY A 362 21.82 -29.12 -14.82
N LEU A 363 20.55 -29.43 -14.51
CA LEU A 363 20.02 -29.37 -13.14
C LEU A 363 20.21 -30.67 -12.36
N THR A 364 20.55 -31.78 -13.03
CA THR A 364 20.83 -33.08 -12.39
C THR A 364 22.25 -33.15 -11.81
N PRO A 365 22.48 -33.93 -10.73
CA PRO A 365 21.49 -34.70 -9.96
C PRO A 365 20.58 -33.81 -9.09
N LEU A 366 19.41 -34.35 -8.70
CA LEU A 366 18.55 -33.71 -7.69
C LEU A 366 18.80 -34.34 -6.31
N SER A 367 18.80 -33.50 -5.29
CA SER A 367 18.85 -33.90 -3.88
C SER A 367 17.46 -34.04 -3.28
N ARG A 368 17.33 -34.74 -2.14
CA ARG A 368 16.09 -34.74 -1.32
C ARG A 368 15.63 -33.32 -0.98
N LYS A 369 16.58 -32.39 -0.76
CA LYS A 369 16.30 -30.99 -0.47
C LYS A 369 15.68 -30.27 -1.67
N ASP A 370 16.19 -30.47 -2.89
CA ASP A 370 15.60 -29.89 -4.11
C ASP A 370 14.12 -30.32 -4.25
N ILE A 371 13.83 -31.60 -4.01
CA ILE A 371 12.45 -32.13 -4.04
C ILE A 371 11.57 -31.48 -2.97
N TYR A 372 12.07 -31.34 -1.73
CA TYR A 372 11.36 -30.66 -0.64
C TYR A 372 11.07 -29.19 -0.98
N ASP A 373 12.09 -28.43 -1.40
CA ASP A 373 12.00 -27.00 -1.69
C ASP A 373 11.04 -26.72 -2.87
N VAL A 374 11.00 -27.59 -3.89
CA VAL A 374 9.99 -27.55 -4.97
C VAL A 374 8.59 -27.83 -4.41
N LEU A 375 8.41 -28.90 -3.62
CA LEU A 375 7.09 -29.30 -3.12
C LEU A 375 6.45 -28.26 -2.19
N ILE A 376 7.23 -27.50 -1.42
CA ILE A 376 6.70 -26.43 -0.56
C ILE A 376 6.39 -25.14 -1.32
N ASN A 377 6.92 -24.93 -2.53
CA ASN A 377 6.75 -23.66 -3.26
C ASN A 377 5.26 -23.33 -3.51
N PRO A 378 4.79 -22.08 -3.27
CA PRO A 378 3.38 -21.69 -3.40
C PRO A 378 2.64 -22.11 -4.68
N PHE A 379 3.35 -22.22 -5.80
CA PHE A 379 2.75 -22.47 -7.12
C PHE A 379 2.65 -23.96 -7.49
N VAL A 380 3.28 -24.85 -6.72
CA VAL A 380 3.23 -26.31 -6.96
C VAL A 380 2.01 -26.91 -6.29
N GLU A 381 0.98 -27.28 -7.06
CA GLU A 381 -0.19 -28.00 -6.53
C GLU A 381 -0.16 -29.52 -6.79
N ARG A 382 0.47 -29.96 -7.89
CA ARG A 382 0.54 -31.38 -8.28
C ARG A 382 1.84 -32.00 -7.79
N TYR A 383 1.75 -32.84 -6.76
CA TYR A 383 2.90 -33.42 -6.09
C TYR A 383 3.31 -34.82 -6.63
N THR A 384 2.36 -35.56 -7.23
CA THR A 384 2.55 -36.98 -7.61
C THR A 384 3.74 -37.21 -8.56
N PRO A 385 3.90 -36.49 -9.70
CA PRO A 385 5.01 -36.73 -10.62
C PRO A 385 6.38 -36.37 -10.01
N ILE A 386 6.41 -35.40 -9.10
CA ILE A 386 7.61 -34.96 -8.39
C ILE A 386 8.08 -36.05 -7.43
N LEU A 387 7.15 -36.68 -6.70
CA LEU A 387 7.49 -37.81 -5.82
C LEU A 387 7.90 -39.04 -6.63
N GLU A 388 7.21 -39.38 -7.72
CA GLU A 388 7.58 -40.50 -8.61
C GLU A 388 8.99 -40.36 -9.16
N TYR A 389 9.36 -39.15 -9.61
CA TYR A 389 10.73 -38.81 -9.98
C TYR A 389 11.70 -39.03 -8.80
N GLY A 390 11.34 -38.56 -7.61
CA GLY A 390 12.12 -38.77 -6.38
C GLY A 390 12.34 -40.25 -6.02
N LYS A 391 11.38 -41.15 -6.28
CA LYS A 391 11.56 -42.59 -6.05
C LYS A 391 12.56 -43.20 -7.04
N VAL A 392 12.40 -42.89 -8.33
CA VAL A 392 13.12 -43.55 -9.42
C VAL A 392 14.53 -43.00 -9.61
N GLU A 393 14.70 -41.68 -9.63
CA GLU A 393 15.94 -41.01 -10.05
C GLU A 393 16.78 -40.46 -8.88
N VAL A 394 16.13 -40.13 -7.75
CA VAL A 394 16.83 -39.70 -6.51
C VAL A 394 17.05 -40.88 -5.56
N GLY A 395 16.43 -42.04 -5.82
CA GLY A 395 16.57 -43.25 -5.00
C GLY A 395 15.94 -43.13 -3.62
N LEU A 396 14.89 -42.30 -3.45
CA LEU A 396 14.19 -42.19 -2.17
C LEU A 396 13.42 -43.48 -1.87
N ASP A 397 13.80 -44.16 -0.78
CA ASP A 397 13.13 -45.35 -0.30
C ASP A 397 11.75 -45.02 0.31
N SER A 398 10.93 -46.05 0.54
CA SER A 398 9.59 -45.88 1.12
C SER A 398 9.58 -45.13 2.46
N ARG A 399 10.64 -45.26 3.27
CA ARG A 399 10.77 -44.52 4.55
C ARG A 399 11.15 -43.05 4.30
N GLY A 400 12.11 -42.78 3.42
CA GLY A 400 12.50 -41.43 3.02
C GLY A 400 11.36 -40.64 2.39
N ILE A 401 10.52 -41.30 1.57
CA ILE A 401 9.29 -40.70 1.03
C ILE A 401 8.30 -40.37 2.14
N LYS A 402 8.11 -41.26 3.13
CA LYS A 402 7.20 -41.00 4.26
C LYS A 402 7.65 -39.78 5.09
N LEU A 403 8.93 -39.70 5.43
CA LEU A 403 9.50 -38.57 6.18
C LEU A 403 9.42 -37.26 5.38
N LEU A 404 9.70 -37.30 4.07
CA LEU A 404 9.53 -36.14 3.19
C LEU A 404 8.08 -35.67 3.13
N LEU A 405 7.12 -36.59 3.08
CA LEU A 405 5.68 -36.28 3.09
C LEU A 405 5.22 -35.68 4.42
N GLU A 406 5.74 -36.13 5.55
CA GLU A 406 5.50 -35.52 6.87
C GLU A 406 6.02 -34.08 6.91
N GLU A 407 7.28 -33.86 6.53
CA GLU A 407 7.92 -32.54 6.46
C GLU A 407 7.19 -31.56 5.53
N VAL A 408 6.87 -32.01 4.30
CA VAL A 408 6.14 -31.20 3.31
C VAL A 408 4.74 -30.87 3.81
N THR A 409 4.01 -31.84 4.37
CA THR A 409 2.67 -31.63 4.93
C THR A 409 2.69 -30.57 6.02
N LEU A 410 3.59 -30.72 7.00
CA LEU A 410 3.72 -29.78 8.11
C LEU A 410 4.12 -28.37 7.65
N LYS A 411 4.97 -28.25 6.63
CA LYS A 411 5.35 -26.95 6.07
C LYS A 411 4.23 -26.33 5.23
N CYS A 412 3.45 -27.13 4.50
CA CYS A 412 2.30 -26.66 3.74
C CYS A 412 1.19 -26.07 4.63
N LEU A 413 1.09 -26.48 5.91
CA LEU A 413 0.17 -25.84 6.87
C LEU A 413 0.50 -24.35 7.12
N GLU A 414 1.78 -23.97 7.04
CA GLU A 414 2.24 -22.58 7.19
C GLU A 414 2.08 -21.76 5.89
N ILE A 415 1.79 -22.41 4.74
CA ILE A 415 1.73 -21.79 3.41
C ILE A 415 0.28 -21.74 2.93
N ASN A 416 -0.38 -20.61 3.16
CA ASN A 416 -1.83 -20.51 3.13
C ASN A 416 -2.52 -20.83 1.80
N CYS A 417 -1.84 -20.84 0.65
CA CYS A 417 -2.43 -21.25 -0.63
C CYS A 417 -2.43 -22.77 -0.89
N LYS A 418 -1.82 -23.60 -0.02
CA LYS A 418 -1.62 -25.05 -0.23
C LYS A 418 -2.83 -25.94 0.05
N GLY A 419 -4.03 -25.39 0.28
CA GLY A 419 -5.22 -26.16 0.68
C GLY A 419 -5.57 -27.31 -0.27
N LYS A 420 -5.41 -27.12 -1.60
CA LYS A 420 -5.66 -28.20 -2.58
C LYS A 420 -4.65 -29.35 -2.46
N MET A 421 -3.37 -29.02 -2.32
CA MET A 421 -2.29 -30.00 -2.22
C MET A 421 -2.45 -30.83 -0.95
N LEU A 422 -2.74 -30.18 0.18
CA LEU A 422 -3.05 -30.87 1.46
C LEU A 422 -4.31 -31.76 1.35
N LYS A 423 -5.38 -31.27 0.71
CA LYS A 423 -6.59 -32.08 0.46
C LYS A 423 -6.26 -33.37 -0.32
N LYS A 424 -5.41 -33.28 -1.34
CA LYS A 424 -5.01 -34.45 -2.14
C LYS A 424 -4.07 -35.38 -1.35
N LEU A 425 -3.07 -34.82 -0.65
CA LEU A 425 -2.14 -35.58 0.18
C LEU A 425 -2.86 -36.45 1.22
N LEU A 426 -3.86 -35.90 1.93
CA LEU A 426 -4.62 -36.67 2.92
C LEU A 426 -5.58 -37.70 2.30
N ALA A 427 -6.04 -37.49 1.06
CA ALA A 427 -6.85 -38.48 0.35
C ALA A 427 -6.01 -39.68 -0.11
N ASP A 428 -4.78 -39.44 -0.55
CA ASP A 428 -3.86 -40.49 -1.01
C ASP A 428 -3.10 -41.17 0.16
N HIS A 429 -2.95 -40.48 1.30
CA HIS A 429 -2.17 -40.92 2.47
C HIS A 429 -2.89 -40.60 3.80
N GLU A 430 -3.89 -41.40 4.16
CA GLU A 430 -4.78 -41.14 5.32
C GLU A 430 -4.03 -40.94 6.65
N TRP A 431 -2.94 -41.66 6.89
CA TRP A 431 -2.13 -41.56 8.13
C TRP A 431 -1.57 -40.16 8.43
N LEU A 432 -1.47 -39.27 7.43
CA LEU A 432 -1.10 -37.86 7.63
C LEU A 432 -2.13 -37.10 8.46
N LYS A 433 -3.39 -37.54 8.49
CA LYS A 433 -4.47 -36.96 9.29
C LYS A 433 -4.16 -37.03 10.79
N ASP A 434 -3.66 -38.16 11.25
CA ASP A 434 -3.30 -38.38 12.65
C ASP A 434 -2.07 -37.53 13.01
N THR A 435 -1.06 -37.52 12.12
CA THR A 435 0.12 -36.65 12.25
C THR A 435 -0.25 -35.15 12.38
N ILE A 436 -1.20 -34.65 11.58
CA ILE A 436 -1.69 -33.26 11.72
C ILE A 436 -2.45 -33.07 13.04
N THR A 437 -3.29 -34.03 13.42
CA THR A 437 -4.13 -33.96 14.62
C THR A 437 -3.30 -33.93 15.91
N ASP A 438 -2.17 -34.64 15.92
CA ASP A 438 -1.24 -34.64 17.06
C ASP A 438 -0.30 -33.43 17.06
N ILE A 439 0.31 -33.10 15.91
CA ILE A 439 1.37 -32.06 15.86
C ILE A 439 0.78 -30.65 15.93
N VAL A 440 -0.39 -30.37 15.36
CA VAL A 440 -0.93 -29.00 15.36
C VAL A 440 -1.18 -28.47 16.79
N PRO A 441 -1.85 -29.21 17.70
CA PRO A 441 -1.98 -28.80 19.10
C PRO A 441 -0.67 -28.76 19.88
N GLN A 442 0.34 -29.55 19.51
CA GLN A 442 1.64 -29.55 20.19
C GLN A 442 2.52 -28.36 19.78
N ARG A 443 2.52 -27.99 18.50
CA ARG A 443 3.46 -27.02 17.91
C ARG A 443 2.87 -25.61 17.70
N TYR A 444 1.56 -25.49 17.48
CA TYR A 444 0.93 -24.23 17.10
C TYR A 444 -0.12 -23.73 18.12
N GLN A 445 -0.27 -24.37 19.27
CA GLN A 445 -1.13 -23.84 20.33
C GLN A 445 -0.52 -22.57 20.94
N ILE A 446 -1.14 -21.42 20.70
CA ILE A 446 -0.73 -20.13 21.28
C ILE A 446 -1.42 -19.94 22.63
N ARG A 447 -0.63 -19.70 23.68
CA ARG A 447 -1.10 -19.27 25.00
C ARG A 447 -0.84 -17.78 25.21
N LEU A 448 -1.40 -17.20 26.28
CA LEU A 448 -1.29 -15.76 26.53
C LEU A 448 0.12 -15.36 27.03
N GLU A 449 0.81 -16.31 27.66
CA GLU A 449 2.19 -16.21 28.11
C GLU A 449 3.22 -16.25 26.98
N ASP A 450 2.90 -16.88 25.84
CA ASP A 450 3.79 -16.96 24.66
C ASP A 450 3.82 -15.68 23.83
N LEU A 451 2.90 -14.73 24.11
CA LEU A 451 2.78 -13.46 23.41
C LEU A 451 3.74 -12.40 23.99
N PRO A 452 4.22 -11.45 23.17
CA PRO A 452 5.08 -10.37 23.65
C PRO A 452 4.49 -9.60 24.84
N PRO A 453 5.33 -9.02 25.72
CA PRO A 453 4.87 -8.15 26.79
C PRO A 453 4.03 -6.98 26.25
N SER A 454 2.86 -6.72 26.85
CA SER A 454 1.98 -5.61 26.44
C SER A 454 2.60 -4.22 26.61
N GLU A 455 3.75 -4.10 27.29
CA GLU A 455 4.53 -2.86 27.40
C GLU A 455 5.45 -2.66 26.18
N ASP A 456 5.76 -3.71 25.40
CA ASP A 456 6.50 -3.62 24.14
C ASP A 456 5.53 -3.49 22.96
N GLU A 457 5.05 -2.26 22.73
CA GLU A 457 4.17 -1.91 21.63
C GLU A 457 4.76 -2.28 20.25
N LYS A 458 6.10 -2.30 20.10
CA LYS A 458 6.76 -2.64 18.82
C LYS A 458 6.72 -4.14 18.55
N ALA A 459 7.04 -4.97 19.55
CA ALA A 459 6.94 -6.43 19.42
C ALA A 459 5.49 -6.88 19.24
N CYS A 460 4.54 -6.30 19.99
CA CYS A 460 3.10 -6.54 19.80
C CYS A 460 2.60 -6.13 18.41
N ALA A 461 3.06 -4.99 17.88
CA ALA A 461 2.71 -4.56 16.54
C ALA A 461 3.30 -5.49 15.45
N ALA A 462 4.52 -6.01 15.65
CA ALA A 462 5.20 -6.88 14.68
C ALA A 462 4.85 -8.38 14.76
N TYR A 463 4.17 -8.84 15.82
CA TYR A 463 3.88 -10.26 16.04
C TYR A 463 2.92 -10.85 14.99
N GLU A 464 3.31 -11.92 14.30
CA GLU A 464 2.44 -12.64 13.36
C GLU A 464 2.42 -14.13 13.67
N ALA A 465 1.22 -14.70 13.75
CA ALA A 465 1.04 -16.12 13.97
C ALA A 465 1.48 -16.90 12.71
N THR A 466 1.98 -18.14 12.87
CA THR A 466 2.57 -18.92 11.77
C THR A 466 1.55 -19.37 10.73
N LEU A 467 0.48 -20.03 11.17
CA LEU A 467 -0.67 -20.44 10.36
C LEU A 467 -1.60 -19.26 9.99
N SER A 468 -2.52 -19.47 9.05
CA SER A 468 -3.61 -18.55 8.69
C SER A 468 -3.21 -17.11 8.31
N ARG A 469 -1.98 -16.86 7.87
CA ARG A 469 -1.55 -15.53 7.38
C ARG A 469 -2.35 -15.12 6.14
N ASP A 470 -2.65 -13.84 6.00
CA ASP A 470 -3.26 -13.32 4.78
C ASP A 470 -2.19 -13.19 3.68
N PHE A 471 -2.51 -13.68 2.48
CA PHE A 471 -1.67 -13.60 1.29
C PHE A 471 -2.27 -12.70 0.19
N VAL A 472 -3.53 -12.30 0.34
CA VAL A 472 -4.23 -11.35 -0.54
C VAL A 472 -3.97 -9.94 0.00
N VAL A 473 -4.18 -9.75 1.30
CA VAL A 473 -3.74 -8.55 2.04
C VAL A 473 -2.29 -8.77 2.50
N SER A 474 -1.38 -8.88 1.52
CA SER A 474 0.01 -8.54 1.81
C SER A 474 0.02 -7.09 2.28
N ARG A 475 0.22 -6.89 3.59
CA ARG A 475 0.22 -5.56 4.21
C ARG A 475 1.37 -4.76 3.61
N TYR A 476 1.08 -3.99 2.56
CA TYR A 476 1.96 -2.92 2.12
C TYR A 476 2.31 -2.10 3.38
N PRO A 477 3.59 -1.86 3.67
CA PRO A 477 3.99 -1.04 4.81
C PRO A 477 3.57 0.40 4.52
N LEU A 478 2.31 0.70 4.87
CA LEU A 478 1.68 2.00 4.73
C LEU A 478 2.40 2.99 5.65
N GLY A 479 3.30 3.77 5.07
CA GLY A 479 3.73 5.05 5.62
C GLY A 479 4.62 5.00 6.87
N ARG A 480 5.85 4.49 6.74
CA ARG A 480 7.00 5.10 7.44
C ARG A 480 8.19 5.28 6.50
N GLN A 481 8.29 6.46 5.89
CA GLN A 481 9.57 6.94 5.37
C GLN A 481 10.45 7.38 6.54
N SER A 482 11.42 6.54 6.92
CA SER A 482 12.77 6.94 7.39
C SER A 482 13.52 5.72 7.92
N GLY A 483 14.77 5.55 7.48
CA GLY A 483 15.72 4.63 8.12
C GLY A 483 15.81 3.22 7.53
N VAL A 484 16.77 3.04 6.62
CA VAL A 484 17.71 1.91 6.49
C VAL A 484 17.21 0.46 6.67
N GLY A 485 17.45 -0.34 5.64
CA GLY A 485 17.06 -1.75 5.44
C GLY A 485 17.09 -2.71 6.63
N SER A 486 16.03 -3.52 6.72
CA SER A 486 15.98 -4.75 7.51
C SER A 486 16.21 -5.96 6.60
N ARG A 487 17.31 -6.70 6.81
CA ARG A 487 17.63 -7.95 6.11
C ARG A 487 16.92 -9.13 6.80
N HIS A 488 16.48 -10.11 6.01
CA HIS A 488 16.16 -11.43 6.55
C HIS A 488 17.40 -12.05 7.22
N ARG A 489 17.32 -12.31 8.54
CA ARG A 489 18.08 -13.40 9.17
C ARG A 489 17.44 -13.83 10.48
N ALA A 490 17.11 -15.12 10.58
CA ALA A 490 16.92 -15.82 11.85
C ALA A 490 18.06 -16.85 12.00
N ALA A 491 18.36 -17.22 13.25
CA ALA A 491 19.39 -18.19 13.64
C ALA A 491 20.86 -17.81 13.32
N GLN A 492 21.47 -17.02 14.22
CA GLN A 492 22.63 -17.44 15.02
C GLN A 492 22.86 -16.41 16.14
N ALA A 493 23.28 -16.87 17.32
CA ALA A 493 23.37 -16.04 18.51
C ALA A 493 24.82 -15.64 18.85
N GLU A 494 24.88 -14.50 19.55
CA GLU A 494 25.85 -14.15 20.61
C GLU A 494 27.17 -13.37 20.31
N VAL A 495 27.39 -12.42 21.22
CA VAL A 495 28.58 -11.61 21.58
C VAL A 495 29.22 -10.67 20.53
N ALA A 496 28.94 -9.36 20.66
CA ALA A 496 29.89 -8.37 21.21
C ALA A 496 29.29 -6.94 21.24
N GLN A 497 29.67 -6.13 22.24
CA GLN A 497 29.23 -4.74 22.43
C GLN A 497 30.16 -3.74 21.74
N THR A 498 29.61 -2.63 21.21
CA THR A 498 30.33 -1.33 21.18
C THR A 498 29.35 -0.17 21.39
N VAL A 499 29.73 0.79 22.22
CA VAL A 499 28.95 1.98 22.60
C VAL A 499 29.43 3.20 21.80
N VAL A 500 28.51 4.02 21.28
CA VAL A 500 28.77 5.43 20.96
C VAL A 500 27.56 6.28 21.41
N LEU A 501 27.85 7.44 22.01
CA LEU A 501 26.86 8.30 22.67
C LEU A 501 26.02 9.12 21.68
N ALA A 502 24.78 9.41 22.09
CA ALA A 502 23.98 10.51 21.55
C ALA A 502 24.07 11.72 22.49
N LEU A 503 24.16 12.93 21.93
CA LEU A 503 23.97 14.19 22.63
C LEU A 503 22.77 14.95 22.02
N PRO A 504 21.97 15.65 22.82
CA PRO A 504 20.78 16.36 22.35
C PRO A 504 21.08 17.81 21.96
N SER A 505 20.23 18.38 21.11
CA SER A 505 20.09 19.84 20.96
C SER A 505 18.61 20.17 20.82
N GLU A 506 18.05 20.80 21.85
CA GLU A 506 16.73 21.41 21.85
C GLU A 506 16.76 22.72 21.06
N GLN A 507 15.67 23.05 20.36
CA GLN A 507 15.09 24.40 20.37
C GLN A 507 13.70 24.40 19.74
N ASP A 508 12.71 24.76 20.55
CA ASP A 508 11.34 25.00 20.11
C ASP A 508 11.21 26.38 19.43
N ALA A 509 10.35 26.48 18.41
CA ALA A 509 9.74 27.72 17.98
C ALA A 509 8.31 27.43 17.47
N GLU A 510 7.35 28.23 17.91
CA GLU A 510 5.92 28.04 17.66
C GLU A 510 5.51 28.51 16.25
N ALA A 511 4.47 27.89 15.67
CA ALA A 511 3.69 28.46 14.57
C ALA A 511 2.23 27.99 14.66
N GLU A 512 1.29 28.92 14.49
CA GLU A 512 -0.15 28.70 14.64
C GLU A 512 -0.84 28.19 13.34
N ASP A 513 -2.13 27.91 13.48
CA ASP A 513 -3.04 27.33 12.49
C ASP A 513 -3.56 28.36 11.46
N GLY A 514 -3.70 27.94 10.19
CA GLY A 514 -4.53 28.61 9.19
C GLY A 514 -3.80 29.23 7.99
N GLY A 515 -3.97 28.62 6.80
CA GLY A 515 -3.58 29.21 5.51
C GLY A 515 -3.47 28.16 4.40
N GLU A 516 -4.44 28.13 3.48
CA GLU A 516 -4.24 27.49 2.17
C GLU A 516 -3.31 28.39 1.35
N ASP A 517 -2.21 27.86 0.81
CA ASP A 517 -1.60 28.43 -0.39
C ASP A 517 -0.76 27.39 -1.14
N GLY A 518 -0.85 27.43 -2.47
CA GLY A 518 -0.07 26.58 -3.35
C GLY A 518 1.28 27.23 -3.65
N GLN A 519 2.37 26.63 -3.19
CA GLN A 519 3.71 27.01 -3.64
C GLN A 519 4.28 25.92 -4.54
N ASP A 520 4.67 26.34 -5.75
CA ASP A 520 5.43 25.51 -6.68
C ASP A 520 6.76 25.12 -6.03
N MET A 521 6.93 23.82 -5.82
CA MET A 521 8.21 23.24 -5.41
C MET A 521 9.20 23.36 -6.56
N SER A 522 9.99 24.44 -6.58
CA SER A 522 11.25 24.47 -7.31
C SER A 522 12.13 23.33 -6.79
N MET A 523 12.30 22.28 -7.60
CA MET A 523 13.28 21.24 -7.36
C MET A 523 14.69 21.82 -7.52
N GLU A 524 15.20 22.47 -6.47
CA GLU A 524 16.63 22.68 -6.34
C GLU A 524 17.31 21.41 -5.83
N ASP A 525 18.46 21.14 -6.43
CA ASP A 525 19.19 19.87 -6.41
C ASP A 525 19.79 19.56 -5.04
N VAL A 526 19.18 18.62 -4.30
CA VAL A 526 19.73 18.08 -3.05
C VAL A 526 20.34 16.70 -3.31
N GLY A 527 21.59 16.71 -3.76
CA GLY A 527 22.52 15.60 -3.53
C GLY A 527 22.50 14.45 -4.54
N ASP A 528 22.72 14.73 -5.83
CA ASP A 528 23.12 13.74 -6.84
C ASP A 528 24.52 13.15 -6.55
N SER A 529 24.63 12.31 -5.51
CA SER A 529 25.89 11.68 -5.05
C SER A 529 25.75 10.20 -4.67
N SER A 530 24.80 9.50 -5.29
CA SER A 530 24.93 8.06 -5.50
C SER A 530 24.40 7.68 -6.88
N GLN A 531 25.23 7.00 -7.68
CA GLN A 531 24.79 6.40 -8.93
C GLN A 531 23.82 5.27 -8.61
N VAL A 532 22.52 5.58 -8.53
CA VAL A 532 21.49 4.56 -8.33
C VAL A 532 21.38 3.78 -9.63
N GLU A 533 22.08 2.64 -9.69
CA GLU A 533 22.16 1.71 -10.84
C GLU A 533 20.80 1.12 -11.26
N GLY A 534 19.68 1.59 -10.74
CA GLY A 534 18.34 1.08 -10.99
C GLY A 534 17.92 -0.05 -10.04
N ARG A 535 16.61 -0.29 -9.99
CA ARG A 535 15.99 -1.42 -9.28
C ARG A 535 15.57 -2.47 -10.30
N ILE A 536 15.86 -3.73 -10.01
CA ILE A 536 15.47 -4.85 -10.87
C ILE A 536 13.96 -5.13 -10.68
N GLY A 537 13.25 -5.36 -11.78
CA GLY A 537 11.81 -5.61 -11.82
C GLY A 537 11.45 -6.66 -12.88
N GLN A 538 10.24 -7.20 -12.79
CA GLN A 538 9.73 -8.25 -13.69
C GLN A 538 8.95 -7.72 -14.90
N ASP A 539 8.86 -6.39 -15.04
CA ASP A 539 8.12 -5.76 -16.14
C ASP A 539 8.87 -5.93 -17.47
N THR A 540 8.11 -6.08 -18.56
CA THR A 540 8.70 -6.14 -19.90
C THR A 540 9.04 -4.74 -20.41
N LEU A 541 10.03 -4.64 -21.29
CA LEU A 541 10.39 -3.41 -21.97
C LEU A 541 9.17 -2.75 -22.66
N THR A 542 8.37 -3.52 -23.39
CA THR A 542 7.16 -3.05 -24.07
C THR A 542 6.11 -2.51 -23.07
N THR A 543 5.89 -3.21 -21.95
CA THR A 543 4.98 -2.74 -20.88
C THR A 543 5.45 -1.38 -20.33
N MET A 544 6.76 -1.24 -20.07
CA MET A 544 7.32 0.00 -19.51
C MET A 544 7.32 1.17 -20.49
N ILE A 545 7.57 0.91 -21.78
CA ILE A 545 7.41 1.91 -22.85
C ILE A 545 5.95 2.41 -22.89
N GLN A 546 4.97 1.50 -22.86
CA GLN A 546 3.56 1.87 -22.84
C GLN A 546 3.20 2.70 -21.60
N TYR A 547 3.78 2.39 -20.42
CA TYR A 547 3.57 3.22 -19.24
C TYR A 547 4.18 4.62 -19.37
N ASP A 548 5.35 4.77 -19.99
CA ASP A 548 5.94 6.10 -20.24
C ASP A 548 5.15 6.91 -21.28
N GLU A 549 4.64 6.28 -22.34
CA GLU A 549 3.79 6.91 -23.36
C GLU A 549 2.38 7.28 -22.84
N LEU A 550 1.81 6.48 -21.94
CA LEU A 550 0.50 6.72 -21.33
C LEU A 550 0.56 7.60 -20.08
N ALA A 551 1.75 7.83 -19.50
CA ALA A 551 1.92 8.72 -18.36
C ALA A 551 1.51 10.15 -18.74
N PRO A 552 0.64 10.84 -17.96
CA PRO A 552 0.22 12.19 -18.29
C PRO A 552 1.42 13.14 -18.40
N THR A 553 1.64 13.70 -19.58
CA THR A 553 2.58 14.79 -19.83
C THR A 553 2.10 16.05 -19.11
N ARG A 554 2.47 16.17 -17.82
CA ARG A 554 2.35 17.33 -16.92
C ARG A 554 0.98 17.99 -16.71
N THR A 555 -0.08 17.62 -17.43
CA THR A 555 -1.42 18.22 -17.22
C THR A 555 -2.20 17.51 -16.11
N GLY A 556 -2.50 18.25 -15.04
CA GLY A 556 -3.04 17.76 -13.76
C GLY A 556 -4.46 17.19 -13.76
N ARG A 557 -4.72 16.12 -14.52
CA ARG A 557 -5.86 15.23 -14.28
C ARG A 557 -5.35 13.86 -13.85
N ARG A 558 -5.49 13.56 -12.55
CA ARG A 558 -5.36 12.21 -11.99
C ARG A 558 -6.45 11.30 -12.56
N ARG A 559 -6.25 10.82 -13.80
CA ARG A 559 -6.95 9.63 -14.26
C ARG A 559 -6.37 8.45 -13.50
N TYR A 560 -7.14 7.92 -12.55
CA TYR A 560 -6.98 6.54 -12.09
C TYR A 560 -7.33 5.63 -13.26
N HIS A 561 -6.40 5.50 -14.22
CA HIS A 561 -6.49 4.42 -15.19
C HIS A 561 -6.34 3.11 -14.43
N HIS A 562 -7.27 2.20 -14.67
CA HIS A 562 -7.24 0.84 -14.14
C HIS A 562 -6.20 0.07 -14.98
N TYR A 563 -4.92 0.27 -14.65
CA TYR A 563 -3.78 -0.29 -15.38
C TYR A 563 -3.85 -1.82 -15.45
N GLY A 564 -3.29 -2.40 -16.51
CA GLY A 564 -3.43 -3.80 -16.91
C GLY A 564 -3.59 -4.80 -15.75
N ALA A 565 -4.82 -5.32 -15.59
CA ALA A 565 -5.14 -6.31 -14.56
C ALA A 565 -4.40 -7.65 -14.78
N THR A 566 -3.87 -7.89 -15.98
CA THR A 566 -3.05 -9.07 -16.33
C THR A 566 -1.66 -9.03 -15.73
N ASP A 567 -0.97 -7.89 -15.85
CA ASP A 567 0.45 -7.77 -15.49
C ASP A 567 0.60 -7.66 -13.96
N SER A 568 -0.35 -7.00 -13.32
CA SER A 568 -0.49 -7.00 -11.86
C SER A 568 -0.82 -8.39 -11.29
N GLN A 569 -1.60 -9.22 -12.00
CA GLN A 569 -1.85 -10.61 -11.60
C GLN A 569 -0.60 -11.49 -11.64
N GLY A 570 0.35 -11.23 -12.54
CA GLY A 570 1.62 -11.96 -12.59
C GLY A 570 2.50 -11.76 -11.35
N LYS A 571 2.39 -10.60 -10.69
CA LYS A 571 3.18 -10.25 -9.50
C LYS A 571 2.58 -10.74 -8.18
N LEU A 572 1.42 -11.41 -8.21
CA LEU A 572 0.78 -11.98 -7.03
C LEU A 572 1.60 -13.13 -6.44
N THR A 573 1.59 -13.27 -5.12
CA THR A 573 2.38 -14.28 -4.39
C THR A 573 1.69 -15.64 -4.23
N TYR A 574 0.60 -15.87 -4.96
CA TYR A 574 -0.29 -17.00 -4.81
C TYR A 574 -0.87 -17.48 -6.16
N PRO A 575 -1.25 -18.76 -6.30
CA PRO A 575 -1.90 -19.31 -7.50
C PRO A 575 -3.20 -18.61 -7.88
N ALA A 576 -3.59 -18.75 -9.16
CA ALA A 576 -4.83 -18.18 -9.71
C ALA A 576 -6.10 -18.56 -8.93
N ASP A 577 -6.14 -19.81 -8.50
CA ASP A 577 -7.28 -20.52 -7.91
C ASP A 577 -6.91 -21.09 -6.53
N ALA A 578 -6.09 -20.34 -5.78
CA ALA A 578 -5.54 -20.72 -4.49
C ALA A 578 -6.63 -21.09 -3.46
N MET A 579 -6.56 -22.31 -2.92
CA MET A 579 -7.42 -22.72 -1.81
C MET A 579 -6.75 -22.40 -0.48
N GLN A 580 -7.41 -21.57 0.34
CA GLN A 580 -6.90 -21.22 1.67
C GLN A 580 -6.79 -22.46 2.57
N VAL A 581 -5.63 -22.69 3.19
CA VAL A 581 -5.40 -23.80 4.14
C VAL A 581 -6.37 -23.73 5.31
N GLY A 582 -6.58 -22.56 5.92
CA GLY A 582 -7.55 -22.39 7.01
C GLY A 582 -8.99 -22.73 6.61
N ARG A 583 -9.40 -22.39 5.37
CA ARG A 583 -10.71 -22.78 4.82
C ARG A 583 -10.79 -24.30 4.64
N TRP A 584 -9.75 -24.91 4.07
CA TRP A 584 -9.66 -26.37 3.90
C TRP A 584 -9.71 -27.12 5.25
N VAL A 585 -8.93 -26.69 6.25
CA VAL A 585 -8.92 -27.27 7.60
C VAL A 585 -10.32 -27.25 8.21
N ARG A 586 -11.01 -26.09 8.16
CA ARG A 586 -12.38 -25.95 8.67
C ARG A 586 -13.36 -26.90 7.97
N THR A 587 -13.27 -27.05 6.65
CA THR A 587 -14.13 -27.99 5.89
C THR A 587 -13.80 -29.47 6.17
N TYR A 588 -12.53 -29.82 6.37
CA TYR A 588 -12.10 -31.22 6.51
C TYR A 588 -12.20 -31.75 7.95
N PHE A 589 -11.74 -30.98 8.94
CA PHE A 589 -11.78 -31.37 10.35
C PHE A 589 -13.07 -30.94 11.08
N GLY A 590 -13.87 -30.05 10.47
CA GLY A 590 -15.11 -29.53 11.04
C GLY A 590 -14.91 -28.40 12.06
N ASN A 591 -16.02 -27.73 12.38
CA ASN A 591 -16.00 -26.45 13.12
C ASN A 591 -15.67 -26.56 14.62
N ARG A 592 -15.81 -27.74 15.23
CA ARG A 592 -15.53 -28.00 16.65
C ARG A 592 -14.25 -28.84 16.88
N SER A 593 -13.39 -28.99 15.87
CA SER A 593 -12.10 -29.66 16.00
C SER A 593 -11.04 -28.77 16.67
N PRO A 594 -10.17 -29.32 17.55
CA PRO A 594 -9.01 -28.60 18.10
C PRO A 594 -8.11 -27.99 17.02
N VAL A 595 -7.91 -28.71 15.90
CA VAL A 595 -7.09 -28.23 14.77
C VAL A 595 -7.71 -26.97 14.17
N THR A 596 -9.03 -26.96 13.95
CA THR A 596 -9.77 -25.80 13.43
C THR A 596 -9.74 -24.62 14.40
N ALA A 597 -9.86 -24.88 15.72
CA ALA A 597 -9.77 -23.84 16.75
C ALA A 597 -8.43 -23.09 16.69
N ILE A 598 -7.32 -23.81 16.57
CA ILE A 598 -5.97 -23.24 16.45
C ILE A 598 -5.84 -22.40 15.17
N PHE A 599 -6.29 -22.91 14.03
CA PHE A 599 -6.28 -22.16 12.77
C PHE A 599 -7.12 -20.87 12.84
N VAL A 600 -8.21 -20.85 13.62
CA VAL A 600 -9.00 -19.63 13.87
C VAL A 600 -8.30 -18.67 14.83
N ILE A 601 -7.67 -19.13 15.93
CA ILE A 601 -6.86 -18.27 16.80
C ILE A 601 -5.76 -17.56 16.00
N HIS A 602 -5.06 -18.29 15.13
CA HIS A 602 -4.08 -17.72 14.22
C HIS A 602 -4.70 -16.73 13.22
N GLY A 603 -5.87 -17.04 12.67
CA GLY A 603 -6.61 -16.15 11.77
C GLY A 603 -7.04 -14.84 12.44
N VAL A 604 -7.43 -14.89 13.72
CA VAL A 604 -7.74 -13.72 14.55
C VAL A 604 -6.51 -12.83 14.76
N ILE A 605 -5.35 -13.41 15.08
CA ILE A 605 -4.10 -12.66 15.29
C ILE A 605 -3.63 -11.97 14.01
N ASN A 606 -3.74 -12.67 12.88
CA ASN A 606 -3.29 -12.21 11.57
C ASN A 606 -4.31 -11.34 10.82
N ASP A 607 -5.53 -11.20 11.36
CA ASP A 607 -6.66 -10.47 10.77
C ASP A 607 -7.13 -11.03 9.41
N ASN A 608 -7.00 -12.35 9.21
CA ASN A 608 -7.36 -13.02 7.95
C ASN A 608 -8.87 -13.24 7.84
N VAL A 609 -9.54 -12.29 7.18
CA VAL A 609 -11.00 -12.28 6.96
C VAL A 609 -11.49 -13.57 6.28
N ALA A 610 -10.76 -14.15 5.34
CA ALA A 610 -11.21 -15.33 4.59
C ALA A 610 -11.25 -16.62 5.45
N VAL A 611 -10.53 -16.67 6.57
CA VAL A 611 -10.62 -17.75 7.56
C VAL A 611 -11.76 -17.49 8.56
N LEU A 612 -11.93 -16.22 8.97
CA LEU A 612 -12.96 -15.82 9.93
C LEU A 612 -14.38 -15.81 9.31
N GLN A 613 -14.48 -15.45 8.03
CA GLN A 613 -15.72 -15.24 7.27
C GLN A 613 -15.65 -15.92 5.88
N PRO A 614 -15.71 -17.26 5.79
CA PRO A 614 -15.75 -17.95 4.49
C PRO A 614 -17.05 -17.66 3.71
N ASP A 615 -18.10 -17.19 4.39
CA ASP A 615 -19.44 -17.00 3.85
C ASP A 615 -19.61 -15.63 3.14
N PHE A 616 -18.63 -14.72 3.21
CA PHE A 616 -18.69 -13.41 2.54
C PHE A 616 -18.28 -13.45 1.05
N GLY A 617 -17.96 -14.62 0.50
CA GLY A 617 -17.68 -14.80 -0.92
C GLY A 617 -18.95 -15.04 -1.74
N TYR A 618 -19.51 -13.99 -2.33
CA TYR A 618 -20.54 -13.99 -3.41
C TYR A 618 -21.33 -15.31 -3.58
N GLY A 619 -22.24 -15.58 -2.65
CA GLY A 619 -23.16 -16.71 -2.61
C GLY A 619 -24.19 -16.49 -1.52
N ASP A 620 -25.38 -17.07 -1.66
CA ASP A 620 -26.54 -16.76 -0.81
C ASP A 620 -26.28 -16.90 0.71
N PRO A 621 -26.95 -16.08 1.55
CA PRO A 621 -26.94 -16.27 2.99
C PRO A 621 -27.66 -17.57 3.37
N ASP A 622 -26.87 -18.64 3.58
CA ASP A 622 -27.39 -19.97 3.91
C ASP A 622 -28.30 -19.95 5.16
N PRO A 623 -29.59 -20.30 5.06
CA PRO A 623 -30.55 -20.18 6.17
C PRO A 623 -30.23 -21.00 7.43
N PHE A 624 -29.27 -21.93 7.37
CA PHE A 624 -28.87 -22.81 8.48
C PHE A 624 -27.69 -22.26 9.32
N GLY A 625 -27.35 -20.98 9.15
CA GLY A 625 -26.04 -20.36 9.43
C GLY A 625 -25.49 -20.26 10.87
N SER A 626 -25.97 -21.01 11.87
CA SER A 626 -25.39 -21.00 13.23
C SER A 626 -24.65 -22.28 13.62
N GLN A 627 -25.07 -23.46 13.12
CA GLN A 627 -24.42 -24.73 13.46
C GLN A 627 -23.10 -24.98 12.69
N TYR A 628 -22.90 -24.26 11.59
CA TYR A 628 -21.76 -24.43 10.68
C TYR A 628 -20.61 -23.41 10.87
N ARG A 629 -20.62 -22.66 11.98
CA ARG A 629 -19.57 -21.67 12.32
C ARG A 629 -18.66 -22.17 13.45
N VAL A 630 -17.39 -21.75 13.40
CA VAL A 630 -16.43 -22.01 14.48
C VAL A 630 -16.76 -21.10 15.66
N PRO A 631 -16.96 -21.60 16.88
CA PRO A 631 -17.32 -20.74 18.00
C PRO A 631 -16.22 -19.73 18.34
N ILE A 632 -16.62 -18.47 18.53
CA ILE A 632 -15.75 -17.42 19.07
C ILE A 632 -15.64 -17.53 20.59
N THR A 633 -14.48 -17.17 21.14
CA THR A 633 -14.17 -17.32 22.57
C THR A 633 -13.65 -16.02 23.18
N LEU A 634 -13.75 -15.86 24.50
CA LEU A 634 -13.17 -14.72 25.20
C LEU A 634 -11.63 -14.68 25.06
N LYS A 635 -10.98 -15.84 24.91
CA LYS A 635 -9.54 -15.97 24.62
C LYS A 635 -9.13 -15.15 23.39
N HIS A 636 -9.92 -15.15 22.32
CA HIS A 636 -9.64 -14.34 21.12
C HIS A 636 -9.49 -12.84 21.47
N PHE A 637 -10.40 -12.30 22.29
CA PHE A 637 -10.35 -10.90 22.73
C PHE A 637 -9.18 -10.63 23.68
N LYS A 638 -8.84 -11.56 24.58
CA LYS A 638 -7.67 -11.43 25.48
C LYS A 638 -6.33 -11.44 24.72
N ILE A 639 -6.21 -12.27 23.69
CA ILE A 639 -5.03 -12.29 22.79
C ILE A 639 -4.88 -10.93 22.09
N LEU A 640 -5.96 -10.40 21.52
CA LEU A 640 -5.94 -9.11 20.83
C LEU A 640 -5.70 -7.93 21.78
N GLN A 641 -6.23 -7.99 23.01
CA GLN A 641 -5.94 -7.04 24.09
C GLN A 641 -4.45 -7.04 24.43
N ARG A 642 -3.83 -8.22 24.57
CA ARG A 642 -2.39 -8.36 24.84
C ARG A 642 -1.53 -7.74 23.74
N LEU A 643 -1.94 -7.90 22.48
CA LEU A 643 -1.28 -7.33 21.30
C LEU A 643 -1.68 -5.87 20.99
N GLY A 644 -2.63 -5.28 21.70
CA GLY A 644 -3.14 -3.91 21.45
C GLY A 644 -3.91 -3.72 20.13
N ARG A 645 -4.22 -4.80 19.41
CA ARG A 645 -4.82 -4.79 18.05
C ARG A 645 -6.35 -4.71 18.10
N ALA A 646 -6.97 -3.94 17.20
CA ALA A 646 -8.43 -3.96 17.08
C ALA A 646 -8.95 -5.36 16.73
N PRO A 647 -9.99 -5.89 17.41
CA PRO A 647 -10.67 -7.09 16.96
C PRO A 647 -11.37 -6.86 15.62
N ASN A 648 -11.24 -7.83 14.72
CA ASN A 648 -11.92 -7.81 13.43
C ASN A 648 -13.44 -7.66 13.63
N TRP A 649 -14.09 -6.84 12.80
CA TRP A 649 -15.54 -6.58 12.88
C TRP A 649 -16.39 -7.87 12.84
N SER A 650 -15.93 -8.90 12.14
CA SER A 650 -16.56 -10.23 12.11
C SER A 650 -16.86 -10.80 13.50
N LEU A 651 -15.93 -10.65 14.46
CA LEU A 651 -16.09 -11.16 15.82
C LEU A 651 -17.25 -10.48 16.55
N TYR A 652 -17.40 -9.16 16.39
CA TYR A 652 -18.54 -8.43 16.96
C TYR A 652 -19.85 -8.76 16.25
N HIS A 653 -19.81 -8.98 14.94
CA HIS A 653 -20.97 -9.39 14.15
C HIS A 653 -21.51 -10.77 14.59
N GLU A 654 -20.65 -11.75 14.86
CA GLU A 654 -21.08 -13.06 15.40
C GLU A 654 -21.75 -12.92 16.79
N ILE A 655 -21.21 -12.09 17.69
CA ILE A 655 -21.84 -11.80 19.00
C ILE A 655 -23.23 -11.18 18.80
N GLN A 656 -23.36 -10.24 17.85
CA GLN A 656 -24.63 -9.60 17.54
C GLN A 656 -25.68 -10.58 17.00
N GLN A 657 -25.27 -11.53 16.15
CA GLN A 657 -26.11 -12.61 15.64
C GLN A 657 -26.48 -13.65 16.71
N GLY A 658 -25.79 -13.66 17.85
CA GLY A 658 -26.17 -14.45 19.03
C GLY A 658 -25.24 -15.61 19.36
N ALA A 659 -23.96 -15.52 18.98
CA ALA A 659 -22.94 -16.52 19.29
C ALA A 659 -22.96 -16.97 20.77
N GLU A 660 -22.83 -18.28 20.98
CA GLU A 660 -22.66 -18.89 22.31
C GLU A 660 -21.44 -18.29 23.04
N PHE A 661 -21.54 -18.14 24.36
CA PHE A 661 -20.44 -17.62 25.16
C PHE A 661 -19.52 -18.76 25.63
N TYR A 662 -18.22 -18.61 25.36
CA TYR A 662 -17.17 -19.56 25.74
C TYR A 662 -15.94 -18.77 26.24
N PHE A 663 -15.29 -19.22 27.31
CA PHE A 663 -14.05 -18.61 27.79
C PHE A 663 -12.87 -18.99 26.89
N THR A 664 -12.76 -20.28 26.57
CA THR A 664 -11.68 -20.86 25.76
C THR A 664 -12.23 -21.89 24.76
N GLU A 665 -11.38 -22.37 23.86
CA GLU A 665 -11.75 -23.37 22.85
C GLU A 665 -12.09 -24.74 23.46
N GLU A 666 -11.45 -25.08 24.57
CA GLU A 666 -11.67 -26.32 25.30
C GLU A 666 -13.12 -26.45 25.81
N ASP A 667 -13.79 -25.34 26.11
CA ASP A 667 -15.18 -25.32 26.59
C ASP A 667 -16.15 -25.94 25.57
N TYR A 668 -16.00 -25.60 24.28
CA TYR A 668 -16.89 -26.10 23.24
C TYR A 668 -16.46 -27.44 22.65
N ILE A 669 -15.16 -27.76 22.70
CA ILE A 669 -14.59 -29.05 22.29
C ILE A 669 -15.00 -30.15 23.28
N THR A 670 -14.94 -29.88 24.59
CA THR A 670 -15.31 -30.86 25.63
C THR A 670 -16.80 -31.15 25.66
N GLN A 671 -17.66 -30.13 25.48
CA GLN A 671 -19.11 -30.33 25.36
C GLN A 671 -19.49 -31.28 24.22
N ASP A 672 -18.77 -31.23 23.08
CA ASP A 672 -19.06 -32.08 21.93
C ASP A 672 -18.60 -33.53 22.14
N ARG A 673 -17.47 -33.73 22.84
CA ARG A 673 -17.05 -35.05 23.35
C ARG A 673 -18.06 -35.65 24.34
N MET A 674 -18.71 -34.83 25.16
CA MET A 674 -19.76 -35.28 26.07
C MET A 674 -21.09 -35.61 25.36
N LYS A 675 -21.44 -34.86 24.31
CA LYS A 675 -22.63 -35.14 23.48
C LYS A 675 -22.45 -36.42 22.65
N SER A 676 -21.29 -36.61 22.02
CA SER A 676 -20.99 -37.78 21.18
C SER A 676 -20.79 -39.08 21.97
N SER A 677 -20.37 -39.01 23.24
CA SER A 677 -20.19 -40.21 24.09
C SER A 677 -21.45 -40.68 24.84
N GLY A 678 -22.60 -40.03 24.63
CA GLY A 678 -23.92 -40.45 25.15
C GLY A 678 -24.13 -40.40 26.67
N LYS A 679 -23.07 -40.24 27.46
CA LYS A 679 -23.14 -40.19 28.93
C LYS A 679 -23.61 -38.83 29.43
N LYS A 680 -24.92 -38.67 29.59
CA LYS A 680 -25.52 -37.60 30.40
C LYS A 680 -25.11 -37.74 31.88
N VAL A 681 -23.98 -37.16 32.26
CA VAL A 681 -23.60 -36.98 33.67
C VAL A 681 -24.39 -35.80 34.23
N ARG A 682 -25.26 -36.08 35.21
CA ARG A 682 -26.02 -35.07 35.96
C ARG A 682 -25.06 -34.34 36.90
N VAL A 683 -24.59 -33.17 36.50
CA VAL A 683 -23.74 -32.31 37.36
C VAL A 683 -24.50 -32.01 38.65
N LYS A 684 -23.92 -32.41 39.78
CA LYS A 684 -24.48 -32.23 41.12
C LYS A 684 -23.85 -30.97 41.70
N THR A 685 -24.62 -29.88 41.77
CA THR A 685 -24.18 -28.64 42.41
C THR A 685 -23.96 -28.89 43.90
N GLU A 686 -22.76 -28.67 44.41
CA GLU A 686 -22.49 -28.75 45.84
C GLU A 686 -22.99 -27.49 46.56
N SER A 687 -23.97 -27.68 47.44
CA SER A 687 -24.46 -26.67 48.36
C SER A 687 -24.14 -27.11 49.79
N THR A 688 -23.12 -26.51 50.39
CA THR A 688 -22.68 -26.86 51.76
C THR A 688 -23.49 -26.09 52.79
N SER A 689 -24.25 -26.79 53.65
CA SER A 689 -25.03 -26.18 54.72
C SER A 689 -24.84 -26.87 56.07
N HIS A 690 -24.28 -26.09 57.01
CA HIS A 690 -24.42 -26.14 58.48
C HIS A 690 -24.04 -27.40 59.29
N SER A 691 -23.20 -27.16 60.31
CA SER A 691 -23.55 -27.47 61.70
C SER A 691 -22.84 -26.51 62.68
N MET A 692 -23.43 -26.27 63.86
CA MET A 692 -22.88 -25.45 64.97
C MET A 692 -22.73 -26.31 66.23
N ALA A 693 -21.62 -26.15 66.98
CA ALA A 693 -21.53 -26.52 68.41
C ALA A 693 -20.27 -25.95 69.14
N SER A 694 -20.38 -24.71 69.66
CA SER A 694 -20.20 -24.31 71.07
C SER A 694 -19.00 -24.71 72.00
N ILE A 695 -18.54 -23.72 72.81
CA ILE A 695 -17.89 -23.76 74.19
C ILE A 695 -16.33 -24.00 74.26
N PRO A 696 -15.51 -23.39 75.18
CA PRO A 696 -15.50 -22.07 75.86
C PRO A 696 -14.15 -21.29 75.85
N ALA A 697 -14.14 -20.15 76.57
CA ALA A 697 -13.07 -19.16 76.84
C ALA A 697 -11.78 -19.58 77.59
N ALA A 698 -10.71 -18.79 77.42
CA ALA A 698 -9.85 -18.20 78.49
C ALA A 698 -8.73 -17.28 77.93
N GLY A 699 -8.17 -16.35 78.75
CA GLY A 699 -6.72 -16.04 78.67
C GLY A 699 -6.22 -14.62 78.29
N SER A 700 -6.32 -13.68 79.22
CA SER A 700 -5.68 -12.34 79.30
C SER A 700 -4.21 -12.15 78.86
N ASN A 701 -3.90 -11.00 78.21
CA ASN A 701 -2.96 -9.93 78.65
C ASN A 701 -2.67 -8.95 77.48
N ARG A 702 -2.52 -7.61 77.54
CA ARG A 702 -2.27 -6.50 78.51
C ARG A 702 -0.98 -5.73 78.10
N GLY A 703 -1.05 -4.38 78.08
CA GLY A 703 0.01 -3.43 77.68
C GLY A 703 -0.58 -2.35 76.75
N GLU A 704 -1.17 -1.25 77.23
CA GLU A 704 -0.50 0.05 77.58
C GLU A 704 0.18 0.73 76.37
N GLY A 705 0.04 2.03 76.05
CA GLY A 705 -0.73 3.18 76.57
C GLY A 705 -0.10 4.47 75.95
N SER A 706 -0.79 5.46 75.36
CA SER A 706 -1.49 6.52 76.09
C SER A 706 -1.92 7.69 75.16
N ARG A 707 -3.14 8.21 75.41
CA ARG A 707 -3.62 9.63 75.47
C ARG A 707 -3.03 10.74 74.57
N GLY A 708 -3.91 11.46 73.84
CA GLY A 708 -3.53 12.65 73.02
C GLY A 708 -4.61 13.70 72.64
N LYS A 709 -5.54 14.07 73.55
CA LYS A 709 -6.41 15.31 73.54
C LYS A 709 -7.46 15.54 72.41
N LYS A 710 -8.68 15.89 72.84
CA LYS A 710 -9.84 16.38 72.05
C LYS A 710 -9.87 17.92 71.99
N ARG A 711 -10.58 18.54 71.02
CA ARG A 711 -11.71 19.52 71.21
C ARG A 711 -12.35 19.98 69.85
N PRO A 712 -13.56 20.62 69.82
CA PRO A 712 -14.62 20.15 68.90
C PRO A 712 -15.55 21.22 68.24
N ARG A 713 -16.63 20.72 67.59
CA ARG A 713 -17.98 21.35 67.38
C ARG A 713 -18.13 22.52 66.38
N ARG A 714 -19.07 22.36 65.44
CA ARG A 714 -20.48 22.79 65.62
C ARG A 714 -21.44 22.12 64.61
N SER A 715 -22.73 22.12 64.97
CA SER A 715 -23.85 21.46 64.28
C SER A 715 -24.72 22.52 63.56
N ALA A 716 -25.34 22.20 62.40
CA ALA A 716 -26.74 21.76 62.22
C ALA A 716 -27.70 22.87 61.77
N ALA A 717 -28.56 22.56 60.79
CA ALA A 717 -30.00 22.91 60.74
C ALA A 717 -30.63 22.34 59.46
N ALA A 718 -31.81 21.75 59.58
CA ALA A 718 -32.73 21.50 58.47
C ALA A 718 -34.03 22.30 58.74
N SER A 719 -34.76 22.66 57.69
CA SER A 719 -36.14 23.15 57.83
C SER A 719 -37.04 22.54 56.77
N VAL A 720 -38.22 22.14 57.22
CA VAL A 720 -39.31 21.55 56.44
C VAL A 720 -40.37 22.62 56.19
N LYS A 721 -41.12 22.54 55.10
CA LYS A 721 -42.51 23.02 55.08
C LYS A 721 -43.40 22.12 54.23
N SER A 722 -44.49 21.70 54.84
CA SER A 722 -45.60 20.89 54.30
C SER A 722 -46.75 21.79 53.83
N TYR A 723 -47.66 21.24 53.00
CA TYR A 723 -49.12 21.47 53.08
C TYR A 723 -49.89 20.38 52.30
N ALA A 724 -51.15 20.18 52.67
CA ALA A 724 -52.21 19.34 52.06
C ALA A 724 -53.57 19.88 52.60
N ILE A 725 -54.79 19.43 52.25
CA ILE A 725 -55.43 18.31 51.50
C ILE A 725 -56.78 18.90 50.92
N PRO A 726 -57.80 18.18 50.36
CA PRO A 726 -58.05 16.75 50.06
C PRO A 726 -58.61 16.51 48.62
N ASP A 727 -59.45 15.46 48.46
CA ASP A 727 -60.59 15.22 47.54
C ASP A 727 -60.42 15.13 46.01
N SER A 728 -60.35 13.89 45.51
CA SER A 728 -61.48 13.27 44.80
C SER A 728 -61.40 11.75 44.93
N ASP A 729 -62.50 11.12 45.34
CA ASP A 729 -62.65 9.67 45.51
C ASP A 729 -63.26 9.05 44.25
N ASP A 730 -62.75 7.91 43.80
CA ASP A 730 -63.40 7.02 42.81
C ASP A 730 -62.76 5.61 42.83
N GLU A 731 -62.73 5.00 44.02
CA GLU A 731 -62.44 3.57 44.19
C GLU A 731 -63.60 2.72 43.65
N THR A 732 -63.44 2.09 42.47
CA THR A 732 -63.88 0.70 42.17
C THR A 732 -63.65 0.32 40.70
N ILE A 733 -62.53 -0.35 40.40
CA ILE A 733 -62.26 -1.35 39.33
C ILE A 733 -60.72 -1.57 39.30
N ALA A 734 -60.19 -2.43 40.18
CA ALA A 734 -58.74 -2.70 40.21
C ALA A 734 -58.30 -4.05 40.85
N GLU A 735 -59.15 -4.77 41.58
CA GLU A 735 -58.67 -5.87 42.43
C GLU A 735 -58.42 -7.22 41.70
N GLU A 736 -59.04 -7.48 40.54
CA GLU A 736 -58.79 -8.71 39.78
C GLU A 736 -57.53 -8.66 38.88
N ASP A 737 -57.09 -7.47 38.44
CA ASP A 737 -55.92 -7.35 37.56
C ASP A 737 -54.59 -7.44 38.34
N ALA A 738 -54.62 -7.10 39.63
CA ALA A 738 -53.46 -7.18 40.52
C ALA A 738 -52.94 -8.62 40.73
N THR A 739 -53.82 -9.63 40.71
CA THR A 739 -53.45 -11.05 40.85
C THR A 739 -52.88 -11.63 39.55
N ILE A 740 -53.45 -11.28 38.38
CA ILE A 740 -52.90 -11.67 37.06
C ILE A 740 -51.54 -11.01 36.83
N SER A 741 -51.42 -9.70 37.11
CA SER A 741 -50.15 -8.97 37.01
C SER A 741 -49.08 -9.49 37.98
N ARG A 742 -49.46 -9.94 39.19
CA ARG A 742 -48.54 -10.65 40.10
C ARG A 742 -48.17 -12.05 39.61
N ALA A 743 -49.09 -12.80 39.01
CA ALA A 743 -48.80 -14.13 38.46
C ALA A 743 -47.80 -14.05 37.29
N MET A 744 -47.98 -13.12 36.36
CA MET A 744 -47.01 -12.87 35.28
C MET A 744 -45.66 -12.39 35.83
N LYS A 745 -45.64 -11.44 36.77
CA LYS A 745 -44.39 -10.99 37.43
C LYS A 745 -43.70 -12.11 38.23
N ALA A 746 -44.44 -13.07 38.77
CA ALA A 746 -43.89 -14.23 39.48
C ALA A 746 -43.33 -15.31 38.52
N GLN A 747 -43.92 -15.49 37.34
CA GLN A 747 -43.36 -16.35 36.29
C GLN A 747 -42.09 -15.73 35.67
N ALA A 748 -42.10 -14.42 35.37
CA ALA A 748 -40.93 -13.70 34.85
C ALA A 748 -39.71 -13.76 35.79
N LYS A 749 -39.93 -13.75 37.12
CA LYS A 749 -38.85 -13.84 38.12
C LYS A 749 -38.22 -15.24 38.28
N LYS A 750 -38.83 -16.31 37.75
CA LYS A 750 -38.40 -17.69 38.07
C LYS A 750 -37.29 -18.30 37.20
N LYS A 751 -36.85 -17.64 36.13
CA LYS A 751 -35.60 -17.98 35.39
C LYS A 751 -34.98 -16.74 34.72
N LYS A 752 -34.25 -15.92 35.48
CA LYS A 752 -33.21 -15.03 34.89
C LYS A 752 -32.02 -15.88 34.44
N PHE A 753 -32.15 -16.57 33.31
CA PHE A 753 -30.98 -17.07 32.59
C PHE A 753 -30.33 -15.88 31.89
N GLU A 754 -29.09 -15.56 32.26
CA GLU A 754 -28.28 -14.54 31.58
C GLU A 754 -28.11 -14.97 30.12
N SER A 755 -28.50 -14.10 29.17
CA SER A 755 -28.39 -14.41 27.74
C SER A 755 -26.92 -14.45 27.30
N ASN A 756 -26.59 -15.20 26.25
CA ASN A 756 -25.22 -15.22 25.70
C ASN A 756 -24.72 -13.79 25.40
N LEU A 757 -25.60 -12.91 24.90
CA LEU A 757 -25.28 -11.51 24.62
C LEU A 757 -24.97 -10.71 25.91
N GLN A 758 -25.71 -10.96 27.00
CA GLN A 758 -25.42 -10.36 28.31
C GLN A 758 -24.07 -10.84 28.86
N GLN A 759 -23.78 -12.14 28.77
CA GLN A 759 -22.48 -12.70 29.19
C GLN A 759 -21.31 -12.09 28.38
N TRP A 760 -21.46 -11.98 27.05
CA TRP A 760 -20.50 -11.27 26.21
C TRP A 760 -20.32 -9.81 26.63
N ILE A 761 -21.41 -9.04 26.81
CA ILE A 761 -21.33 -7.63 27.23
C ILE A 761 -20.64 -7.49 28.60
N LYS A 762 -20.94 -8.37 29.56
CA LYS A 762 -20.34 -8.39 30.90
C LYS A 762 -18.84 -8.63 30.85
N HIS A 763 -18.38 -9.70 30.19
CA HIS A 763 -16.96 -10.01 30.12
C HIS A 763 -16.15 -9.03 29.24
N LEU A 764 -16.74 -8.52 28.16
CA LEU A 764 -16.12 -7.45 27.36
C LEU A 764 -16.06 -6.11 28.12
N SER A 765 -17.03 -5.82 29.00
CA SER A 765 -16.98 -4.64 29.88
C SER A 765 -15.85 -4.74 30.91
N VAL A 766 -15.55 -5.94 31.44
CA VAL A 766 -14.39 -6.16 32.32
C VAL A 766 -13.08 -5.89 31.59
N ILE A 767 -12.92 -6.47 30.39
CA ILE A 767 -11.73 -6.24 29.54
C ILE A 767 -11.55 -4.74 29.22
N LEU A 768 -12.65 -4.02 28.92
CA LEU A 768 -12.59 -2.56 28.70
C LEU A 768 -12.21 -1.78 29.97
N LYS A 769 -12.68 -2.19 31.16
CA LYS A 769 -12.29 -1.58 32.44
C LYS A 769 -10.79 -1.78 32.71
N GLU A 770 -10.24 -2.96 32.44
CA GLU A 770 -8.79 -3.23 32.52
C GLU A 770 -7.98 -2.34 31.56
N GLU A 771 -8.44 -2.19 30.31
CA GLU A 771 -7.73 -1.39 29.31
C GLU A 771 -7.82 0.12 29.60
N LYS A 772 -8.98 0.61 30.08
CA LYS A 772 -9.12 1.97 30.65
C LYS A 772 -8.14 2.18 31.81
N LYS A 773 -7.92 1.17 32.69
CA LYS A 773 -6.97 1.24 33.80
C LYS A 773 -5.52 1.32 33.32
N LYS A 774 -5.09 0.44 32.40
CA LYS A 774 -3.73 0.48 31.79
C LYS A 774 -3.43 1.83 31.17
N TYR A 775 -4.35 2.36 30.36
CA TYR A 775 -4.21 3.67 29.71
C TYR A 775 -4.09 4.81 30.74
N LYS A 776 -4.91 4.83 31.80
CA LYS A 776 -4.78 5.80 32.90
C LYS A 776 -3.42 5.69 33.61
N GLU A 777 -2.89 4.47 33.78
CA GLU A 777 -1.58 4.26 34.40
C GLU A 777 -0.42 4.70 33.49
N GLN A 778 -0.44 4.33 32.21
CA GLN A 778 0.57 4.75 31.21
C GLN A 778 0.60 6.28 31.07
N LYS A 779 -0.57 6.93 31.01
CA LYS A 779 -0.67 8.40 31.03
C LYS A 779 -0.05 8.99 32.30
N LYS A 780 -0.36 8.44 33.48
CA LYS A 780 0.21 8.87 34.77
C LYS A 780 1.73 8.60 34.88
N ARG A 781 2.27 7.57 34.23
CA ARG A 781 3.72 7.34 34.13
C ARG A 781 4.38 8.42 33.27
N LEU A 782 3.81 8.74 32.11
CA LEU A 782 4.33 9.78 31.21
C LEU A 782 4.22 11.20 31.81
N GLU A 783 3.11 11.52 32.48
CA GLU A 783 2.93 12.78 33.22
C GLU A 783 3.95 12.98 34.35
N LYS A 784 4.50 11.89 34.91
CA LYS A 784 5.57 11.96 35.92
C LYS A 784 6.97 12.16 35.32
N THR A 785 7.19 11.73 34.08
CA THR A 785 8.49 11.86 33.39
C THR A 785 8.60 13.11 32.54
N ALA A 786 7.48 13.78 32.25
CA ALA A 786 7.43 14.99 31.45
C ALA A 786 7.79 16.24 32.28
N THR A 787 8.31 17.27 31.60
CA THR A 787 8.67 18.55 32.23
C THR A 787 7.43 19.25 32.81
N PRO A 788 7.52 19.87 34.02
CA PRO A 788 6.38 20.54 34.64
C PRO A 788 5.76 21.60 33.73
N GLY A 789 4.46 21.47 33.44
CA GLY A 789 3.70 22.36 32.56
C GLY A 789 3.41 21.80 31.16
N SER A 790 4.13 20.77 30.71
CA SER A 790 3.88 20.14 29.41
C SER A 790 2.59 19.30 29.38
N LYS A 791 1.76 19.47 28.34
CA LYS A 791 0.48 18.73 28.19
C LYS A 791 0.69 17.39 27.48
N VAL A 792 1.00 16.35 28.24
CA VAL A 792 1.16 14.98 27.71
C VAL A 792 -0.15 14.46 27.07
N ARG A 793 -0.11 14.22 25.76
CA ARG A 793 -1.18 13.55 25.00
C ARG A 793 -0.76 12.11 24.68
N LEU A 794 -1.42 11.13 25.32
CA LEU A 794 -1.27 9.71 24.99
C LEU A 794 -2.45 9.27 24.09
N PRO A 795 -2.22 8.77 22.86
CA PRO A 795 -3.29 8.17 22.06
C PRO A 795 -3.78 6.85 22.69
N LYS A 796 -5.08 6.55 22.54
CA LYS A 796 -5.61 5.22 22.86
C LYS A 796 -5.14 4.19 21.82
N ASN A 797 -4.84 2.96 22.24
CA ASN A 797 -4.55 1.86 21.31
C ASN A 797 -5.81 1.44 20.51
N GLU A 798 -5.59 0.71 19.41
CA GLU A 798 -6.67 0.32 18.48
C GLU A 798 -7.66 -0.66 19.12
N PHE A 799 -7.20 -1.54 20.01
CA PHE A 799 -8.09 -2.40 20.81
C PHE A 799 -9.07 -1.59 21.67
N HIS A 800 -8.59 -0.62 22.46
CA HIS A 800 -9.42 0.24 23.32
C HIS A 800 -10.41 1.07 22.49
N LYS A 801 -9.99 1.65 21.36
CA LYS A 801 -10.90 2.37 20.43
C LYS A 801 -12.00 1.45 19.91
N SER A 802 -11.64 0.31 19.33
CA SER A 802 -12.57 -0.66 18.74
C SER A 802 -13.55 -1.20 19.78
N LEU A 803 -13.07 -1.61 20.95
CA LEU A 803 -13.91 -2.16 22.01
C LEU A 803 -14.87 -1.11 22.61
N THR A 804 -14.44 0.14 22.76
CA THR A 804 -15.32 1.23 23.25
C THR A 804 -16.53 1.42 22.32
N ASN A 805 -16.26 1.47 21.01
CA ASN A 805 -17.31 1.70 20.01
C ASN A 805 -18.26 0.50 19.91
N ASN A 806 -17.71 -0.70 19.67
CA ASN A 806 -18.54 -1.89 19.44
C ASN A 806 -19.33 -2.31 20.70
N LEU A 807 -18.82 -2.08 21.92
CA LEU A 807 -19.55 -2.40 23.15
C LEU A 807 -20.79 -1.50 23.34
N ARG A 808 -20.76 -0.24 22.87
CA ARG A 808 -21.93 0.65 22.83
C ARG A 808 -23.04 0.06 21.93
N ASP A 809 -22.65 -0.48 20.78
CA ASP A 809 -23.59 -1.09 19.82
C ASP A 809 -24.15 -2.42 20.32
N LEU A 810 -23.33 -3.25 20.99
CA LEU A 810 -23.79 -4.48 21.66
C LEU A 810 -24.84 -4.16 22.74
N ARG A 811 -24.57 -3.16 23.60
CA ARG A 811 -25.53 -2.69 24.62
C ARG A 811 -26.82 -2.11 24.00
N LYS A 812 -26.73 -1.44 22.85
CA LYS A 812 -27.90 -0.97 22.09
C LYS A 812 -28.74 -2.14 21.56
N ARG A 813 -28.10 -3.13 20.92
CA ARG A 813 -28.75 -4.35 20.40
C ARG A 813 -29.39 -5.18 21.52
N ASP A 814 -28.77 -5.28 22.69
CA ASP A 814 -29.34 -5.99 23.84
C ASP A 814 -30.60 -5.30 24.38
N ARG A 815 -30.57 -3.96 24.58
CA ARG A 815 -31.77 -3.19 24.96
C ARG A 815 -32.89 -3.32 23.95
N GLU A 816 -32.57 -3.29 22.66
CA GLU A 816 -33.56 -3.49 21.58
C GLU A 816 -34.18 -4.90 21.62
N LYS A 817 -33.38 -5.96 21.81
CA LYS A 817 -33.88 -7.33 22.00
C LYS A 817 -34.77 -7.44 23.25
N ARG A 818 -34.41 -6.81 24.38
CA ARG A 818 -35.26 -6.79 25.59
C ARG A 818 -36.58 -6.06 25.35
N ARG A 819 -36.56 -4.90 24.69
CA ARG A 819 -37.76 -4.12 24.35
C ARG A 819 -38.73 -4.91 23.47
N LEU A 820 -38.20 -5.70 22.53
CA LEU A 820 -39.00 -6.59 21.67
C LEU A 820 -39.59 -7.80 22.44
N LEU A 821 -38.88 -8.33 23.44
CA LEU A 821 -39.31 -9.51 24.20
C LEU A 821 -40.26 -9.20 25.36
N TYR A 822 -40.14 -8.02 25.97
CA TYR A 822 -40.78 -7.69 27.25
C TYR A 822 -41.51 -6.33 27.25
N GLY A 823 -41.59 -5.62 26.11
CA GLY A 823 -42.32 -4.36 25.96
C GLY A 823 -41.49 -3.09 26.19
N SER A 824 -42.13 -1.92 26.12
CA SER A 824 -41.51 -0.62 26.39
C SER A 824 -41.09 -0.41 27.85
N ASP A 825 -41.75 -1.13 28.76
CA ASP A 825 -41.74 -0.81 30.21
C ASP A 825 -40.69 -1.63 30.98
N VAL A 826 -39.74 -2.22 30.26
CA VAL A 826 -38.59 -2.92 30.84
C VAL A 826 -37.72 -1.89 31.55
N PRO A 827 -37.50 -2.01 32.88
CA PRO A 827 -36.54 -1.16 33.56
C PRO A 827 -35.17 -1.32 32.90
N ASP A 828 -34.49 -0.20 32.63
CA ASP A 828 -33.07 -0.22 32.30
C ASP A 828 -32.30 -0.77 33.52
N GLU A 829 -32.15 -2.11 33.58
CA GLU A 829 -31.13 -2.75 34.40
C GLU A 829 -29.79 -2.33 33.83
N ASP A 830 -29.31 -1.19 34.29
CA ASP A 830 -28.08 -0.57 33.86
C ASP A 830 -26.90 -1.34 34.47
N PHE A 831 -26.31 -2.21 33.65
CA PHE A 831 -25.08 -2.94 33.99
C PHE A 831 -23.84 -2.01 34.05
N SER A 832 -24.04 -0.69 34.00
CA SER A 832 -23.06 0.35 34.31
C SER A 832 -22.84 0.51 35.82
N GLU A 833 -22.20 -0.50 36.44
CA GLU A 833 -21.59 -0.29 37.76
C GLU A 833 -20.40 0.69 37.66
N GLY A 834 -20.67 1.98 37.88
CA GLY A 834 -19.71 3.02 38.26
C GLY A 834 -18.84 3.66 37.17
N ASP A 835 -18.76 5.00 37.22
CA ASP A 835 -17.75 5.89 36.62
C ASP A 835 -17.74 6.09 35.07
N ASP A 836 -18.90 6.20 34.40
CA ASP A 836 -18.99 6.69 33.01
C ASP A 836 -19.64 8.11 32.88
N ASP A 837 -19.56 8.92 33.95
CA ASP A 837 -20.11 10.29 34.05
C ASP A 837 -19.43 11.37 33.15
N GLU A 838 -18.42 11.01 32.36
CA GLU A 838 -17.61 11.99 31.60
C GLU A 838 -18.26 12.46 30.27
N TYR A 839 -19.37 11.85 29.83
CA TYR A 839 -20.05 12.20 28.57
C TYR A 839 -21.58 12.26 28.66
N HIS A 840 -22.11 13.12 29.53
CA HIS A 840 -23.43 13.70 29.27
C HIS A 840 -23.36 14.66 28.08
N GLU A 841 -24.09 14.34 27.01
CA GLU A 841 -24.32 15.26 25.89
C GLU A 841 -24.91 16.57 26.43
N ARG A 842 -24.16 17.67 26.34
CA ARG A 842 -24.66 19.01 26.68
C ARG A 842 -25.73 19.42 25.66
N GLY A 843 -26.99 19.14 25.98
CA GLY A 843 -28.14 19.70 25.27
C GLY A 843 -28.01 21.22 25.13
N GLN A 844 -28.27 21.73 23.93
CA GLN A 844 -28.10 23.14 23.59
C GLN A 844 -28.96 24.03 24.51
N LYS A 845 -28.33 24.73 25.46
CA LYS A 845 -29.00 25.78 26.24
C LYS A 845 -29.23 27.00 25.34
N GLY A 846 -30.49 27.23 24.98
CA GLY A 846 -30.90 28.39 24.18
C GLY A 846 -30.47 29.72 24.81
N LYS A 847 -29.92 30.62 23.99
CA LYS A 847 -29.48 31.96 24.41
C LYS A 847 -30.68 32.82 24.84
N LYS A 848 -30.95 32.93 26.14
CA LYS A 848 -31.74 34.06 26.66
C LYS A 848 -30.94 35.35 26.47
N ARG A 849 -31.33 36.18 25.50
CA ARG A 849 -30.86 37.57 25.37
C ARG A 849 -31.15 38.31 26.67
N ARG A 850 -30.12 38.91 27.27
CA ARG A 850 -30.24 39.83 28.40
C ARG A 850 -30.16 41.25 27.84
N ILE A 851 -31.27 41.97 27.87
CA ILE A 851 -31.32 43.38 27.50
C ILE A 851 -30.79 44.18 28.69
N SER A 852 -29.88 45.13 28.43
CA SER A 852 -29.48 46.16 29.39
C SER A 852 -29.55 47.52 28.70
N TYR A 853 -30.51 48.34 29.12
CA TYR A 853 -30.47 49.77 28.88
C TYR A 853 -29.31 50.40 29.66
N ARG A 854 -28.69 51.43 29.09
CA ARG A 854 -28.23 52.60 29.85
C ARG A 854 -28.17 53.83 28.95
N GLU A 855 -28.49 54.96 29.54
CA GLU A 855 -28.73 56.23 28.85
C GLU A 855 -27.45 56.98 28.46
N ILE A 856 -27.62 57.77 27.40
CA ILE A 856 -27.15 59.14 27.16
C ILE A 856 -26.35 59.78 28.31
N ASP A 857 -25.10 60.15 28.02
CA ASP A 857 -24.65 61.56 27.91
C ASP A 857 -23.58 61.65 26.80
#